data_AF-A0A6H2W068-F1
#
_entry.id   AF-A0A6H2W068-F1
#
_cell.length_a   1.000
_cell.length_b   1.000
_cell.length_c   1.000
_cell.angle_alpha   90.00
_cell.angle_beta   90.00
_cell.angle_gamma   90.00
#
_symmetry.space_group_name_H-M   'P 1'
#
loop_
_entity.id
_entity.type
_entity.pdbx_description
1 polymer ?
#
loop_
_entity_poly.entity_id
_entity_poly.type
_entity_poly.pdbx_seq_one_letter_code
_entity_poly.pdbx_strand_id
1 'polypeptide(L)'
;MSIQPTSISLTKNITAALAGEQVDAAAVYMPQAVFFFQQLDEKSKGLKRALGLLEEVDLEKFIPSLEKSPTPITTGTTSKISADGIEIVGELSSETILADPNKAAAQVFGEGLADSFDDWLRLSENGGIQDPTAIEEEIVTKYQTELNTLRNKLKQQSLTDDEYTKLYAIPQNFVKEIESLKNENNVRLIPKSKVTNFWQNIMLTYNSVTSLSEPVADAMNTTMTEYSLYIERATEAAKLIREITNTIKDIFNPVWDVREQTGIFRLKGAEYNALEGNMIQSLLSFAGLFRQLMSRTATVDEIGALYPKNDKNEDVIHTAIDDYVNSLADLKANEQVKLNGLLSLVYAYYASTLGFAKKDVFNNAQASFTDYTNFLNQEIQYWRPRETSSFNISNQALRTFKNKPSADYNGVYLFDNKGLATNLFNPTFFFDVVSLMTADPTKTMSRQDYNKVITASESSIQKINQAITAWELAIAECGTKKAKLEPSSLNYFNAMVEAKKTFVETSPIQMVYSSLMLDKYLPNQQYILETLGSQMTFSNKAARYLNDIIAHAVSFQTANVYYSLGMYLRQMNQQEFPEVISRANDTVKKEIDRSRADLFHCKKAIEKIKELVTSVNADTELTSSQRAELLETLASYAFEFENLYHNLSNVYVMVSKVQISGVSMPDEVDEAFTAKIGSKEFDTWIQQLTTFESAVIEGGRNGVMPGGEQQVLQSLESKQQDYTSFNQNQQLALQMESAAIQQEWTMVAAALALMNQIFAKLIRRFK
;
A
#
# COMPACT_ATOMS: atom_id res chain seq x y z
N MET A 1 14.69 39.75 -20.70
CA MET A 1 13.55 39.28 -19.89
C MET A 1 13.57 37.76 -19.92
N SER A 2 14.21 37.17 -18.92
CA SER A 2 14.34 35.73 -18.71
C SER A 2 13.04 35.18 -18.15
N ILE A 3 12.35 34.34 -18.91
CA ILE A 3 11.24 33.54 -18.39
C ILE A 3 11.87 32.26 -17.86
N GLN A 4 11.78 32.08 -16.54
CA GLN A 4 12.32 30.93 -15.83
C GLN A 4 11.72 29.60 -16.35
N PRO A 5 12.49 28.50 -16.30
CA PRO A 5 11.97 27.17 -16.54
C PRO A 5 11.07 26.79 -15.37
N THR A 6 9.75 26.72 -15.59
CA THR A 6 8.84 26.10 -14.65
C THR A 6 8.88 24.60 -14.85
N SER A 7 9.87 23.96 -14.21
CA SER A 7 9.54 22.76 -13.45
C SER A 7 8.43 23.16 -12.48
N ILE A 8 7.39 22.34 -12.36
CA ILE A 8 6.30 22.61 -11.44
C ILE A 8 6.90 22.61 -10.03
N SER A 9 7.03 23.79 -9.41
CA SER A 9 7.12 23.88 -7.97
C SER A 9 5.73 23.52 -7.44
N LEU A 10 5.62 22.29 -6.92
CA LEU A 10 4.45 21.87 -6.17
C LEU A 10 4.26 22.90 -5.06
N THR A 11 3.16 23.65 -5.12
CA THR A 11 2.84 24.64 -4.10
C THR A 11 2.76 23.93 -2.75
N LYS A 12 3.15 24.62 -1.67
CA LYS A 12 3.30 24.06 -0.32
C LYS A 12 2.08 23.28 0.18
N ASN A 13 0.89 23.56 -0.35
CA ASN A 13 -0.36 22.85 -0.03
C ASN A 13 -0.52 21.50 -0.77
N ILE A 14 0.07 21.32 -1.95
CA ILE A 14 0.09 20.03 -2.67
C ILE A 14 1.08 19.08 -2.00
N THR A 15 2.23 19.60 -1.55
CA THR A 15 3.21 18.84 -0.76
C THR A 15 2.73 18.51 0.65
N ALA A 16 1.97 19.40 1.31
CA ALA A 16 1.34 19.11 2.61
C ALA A 16 0.24 18.04 2.52
N ALA A 17 -0.57 18.06 1.44
CA ALA A 17 -1.58 17.03 1.19
C ALA A 17 -0.97 15.65 0.84
N LEU A 18 0.20 15.63 0.18
CA LEU A 18 0.96 14.41 -0.09
C LEU A 18 1.70 13.85 1.15
N ALA A 19 1.92 14.68 2.19
CA ALA A 19 2.59 14.31 3.43
C ALA A 19 1.64 14.12 4.63
N GLY A 20 0.34 14.31 4.46
CA GLY A 20 -0.67 14.11 5.51
C GLY A 20 -0.80 15.26 6.53
N GLU A 21 -0.34 16.47 6.23
CA GLU A 21 -0.46 17.62 7.14
C GLU A 21 -1.68 18.51 6.82
N GLN A 22 -2.24 19.19 7.85
CA GLN A 22 -3.41 20.08 7.72
C GLN A 22 -3.13 21.31 6.85
N VAL A 23 -4.06 21.60 5.93
CA VAL A 23 -4.02 22.76 5.02
C VAL A 23 -4.23 24.07 5.79
N ASP A 24 -3.31 25.04 5.61
CA ASP A 24 -3.40 26.36 6.23
C ASP A 24 -4.52 27.22 5.59
N ALA A 25 -5.59 27.47 6.34
CA ALA A 25 -6.74 28.25 5.93
C ALA A 25 -6.45 29.76 5.75
N ALA A 26 -5.30 30.26 6.21
CA ALA A 26 -4.95 31.68 6.11
C ALA A 26 -4.50 32.13 4.70
N ALA A 27 -4.30 31.20 3.76
CA ALA A 27 -3.85 31.48 2.39
C ALA A 27 -5.00 31.67 1.35
N VAL A 28 -6.26 31.81 1.79
CA VAL A 28 -7.38 32.13 0.90
C VAL A 28 -7.41 33.64 0.62
N TYR A 29 -6.51 34.11 -0.24
CA TYR A 29 -6.74 35.39 -0.92
C TYR A 29 -7.70 35.13 -2.09
N MET A 30 -8.97 35.55 -1.97
CA MET A 30 -9.85 35.69 -3.13
C MET A 30 -9.21 36.67 -4.12
N PRO A 31 -8.70 36.24 -5.28
CA PRO A 31 -7.99 37.14 -6.19
C PRO A 31 -8.98 37.87 -7.08
N GLN A 32 -8.57 39.03 -7.58
CA GLN A 32 -9.19 39.84 -8.64
C GLN A 32 -9.62 39.08 -9.93
N ALA A 33 -9.30 37.78 -10.02
CA ALA A 33 -9.73 36.87 -11.06
C ALA A 33 -11.26 36.79 -11.22
N VAL A 34 -12.05 36.84 -10.15
CA VAL A 34 -13.53 36.78 -10.25
C VAL A 34 -14.11 37.97 -11.03
N PHE A 35 -13.58 39.18 -10.80
CA PHE A 35 -13.96 40.38 -11.56
C PHE A 35 -13.45 40.34 -13.01
N PHE A 36 -12.32 39.69 -13.26
CA PHE A 36 -11.80 39.44 -14.61
C PHE A 36 -12.66 38.42 -15.38
N PHE A 37 -13.18 37.38 -14.71
CA PHE A 37 -14.09 36.38 -15.30
C PHE A 37 -15.47 36.96 -15.63
N GLN A 38 -16.02 37.87 -14.81
CA GLN A 38 -17.25 38.59 -15.16
C GLN A 38 -17.06 39.49 -16.39
N GLN A 39 -15.93 40.21 -16.49
CA GLN A 39 -15.64 41.04 -17.66
C GLN A 39 -15.39 40.21 -18.93
N LEU A 40 -14.77 39.03 -18.80
CA LEU A 40 -14.56 38.10 -19.91
C LEU A 40 -15.87 37.46 -20.38
N ASP A 41 -16.78 37.13 -19.46
CA ASP A 41 -18.10 36.59 -19.80
C ASP A 41 -18.99 37.64 -20.50
N GLU A 42 -19.01 38.89 -20.02
CA GLU A 42 -19.72 39.99 -20.69
C GLU A 42 -19.15 40.28 -22.09
N LYS A 43 -17.82 40.25 -22.25
CA LYS A 43 -17.19 40.42 -23.57
C LYS A 43 -17.40 39.22 -24.49
N SER A 44 -17.42 38.01 -23.95
CA SER A 44 -17.76 36.76 -24.67
C SER A 44 -19.21 36.79 -25.17
N LYS A 45 -20.16 37.21 -24.34
CA LYS A 45 -21.57 37.40 -24.73
C LYS A 45 -21.74 38.51 -25.77
N GLY A 46 -21.01 39.62 -25.65
CA GLY A 46 -20.94 40.68 -26.67
C GLY A 46 -20.39 40.18 -28.00
N LEU A 47 -19.34 39.33 -27.97
CA LEU A 47 -18.73 38.73 -29.16
C LEU A 47 -19.67 37.71 -29.82
N LYS A 48 -20.38 36.89 -29.04
CA LYS A 48 -21.37 35.92 -29.54
C LYS A 48 -22.57 36.59 -30.20
N ARG A 49 -23.05 37.73 -29.67
CA ARG A 49 -24.06 38.58 -30.32
C ARG A 49 -23.53 39.20 -31.62
N ALA A 50 -22.30 39.69 -31.63
CA ALA A 50 -21.68 40.28 -32.83
C ALA A 50 -21.39 39.27 -33.95
N LEU A 51 -21.27 37.98 -33.61
CA LEU A 51 -21.03 36.87 -34.54
C LEU A 51 -22.31 36.16 -34.99
N GLY A 52 -23.49 36.55 -34.49
CA GLY A 52 -24.77 35.95 -34.87
C GLY A 52 -24.95 34.49 -34.43
N LEU A 53 -24.21 34.03 -33.42
CA LEU A 53 -24.18 32.64 -32.95
C LEU A 53 -25.18 32.33 -31.83
N LEU A 54 -26.11 33.25 -31.55
CA LEU A 54 -27.23 33.06 -30.64
C LEU A 54 -28.51 33.31 -31.44
N GLU A 55 -29.03 32.28 -32.10
CA GLU A 55 -30.48 32.17 -32.25
C GLU A 55 -31.01 31.64 -30.92
N GLU A 56 -32.00 32.31 -30.33
CA GLU A 56 -32.68 31.82 -29.13
C GLU A 56 -33.32 30.47 -29.45
N VAL A 57 -32.72 29.39 -28.93
CA VAL A 57 -33.29 28.05 -29.07
C VAL A 57 -34.43 27.92 -28.06
N ASP A 58 -35.64 27.85 -28.60
CA ASP A 58 -36.89 27.56 -27.90
C ASP A 58 -36.78 26.20 -27.16
N LEU A 59 -37.09 26.21 -25.86
CA LEU A 59 -36.79 25.14 -24.90
C LEU A 59 -37.61 23.85 -25.06
N GLU A 60 -38.49 23.74 -26.05
CA GLU A 60 -39.48 22.65 -26.13
C GLU A 60 -39.07 21.41 -26.96
N LYS A 61 -37.82 21.28 -27.45
CA LYS A 61 -37.45 20.18 -28.37
C LYS A 61 -36.26 19.29 -27.98
N PHE A 62 -35.90 19.19 -26.70
CA PHE A 62 -34.94 18.17 -26.24
C PHE A 62 -35.65 16.98 -25.57
N ILE A 63 -35.88 15.92 -26.34
CA ILE A 63 -36.02 14.55 -25.83
C ILE A 63 -34.83 13.75 -26.42
N PRO A 64 -34.03 13.04 -25.59
CA PRO A 64 -32.86 12.33 -26.08
C PRO A 64 -33.28 11.12 -26.90
N SER A 65 -32.84 11.04 -28.16
CA SER A 65 -32.87 9.79 -28.94
C SER A 65 -31.46 9.25 -29.09
N LEU A 66 -31.28 8.01 -28.63
CA LEU A 66 -30.13 7.17 -28.90
C LEU A 66 -30.15 6.82 -30.39
N GLU A 67 -29.33 7.48 -31.20
CA GLU A 67 -29.04 7.02 -32.56
C GLU A 67 -27.54 6.82 -32.79
N LYS A 68 -27.24 5.54 -33.04
CA LYS A 68 -26.21 4.92 -33.88
C LYS A 68 -24.82 5.55 -33.91
N SER A 69 -23.86 4.71 -33.52
CA SER A 69 -22.42 4.84 -33.74
C SER A 69 -22.10 5.53 -35.07
N PRO A 70 -21.31 6.62 -35.06
CA PRO A 70 -20.79 7.20 -36.28
C PRO A 70 -19.95 6.14 -36.99
N THR A 71 -20.27 5.89 -38.26
CA THR A 71 -19.38 5.18 -39.18
C THR A 71 -17.98 5.78 -39.09
N PRO A 72 -16.91 4.98 -38.96
CA PRO A 72 -15.56 5.50 -38.94
C PRO A 72 -15.33 6.25 -40.23
N ILE A 73 -15.01 7.54 -40.10
CA ILE A 73 -14.51 8.33 -41.21
C ILE A 73 -13.18 7.69 -41.58
N THR A 74 -13.16 6.95 -42.69
CA THR A 74 -11.92 6.52 -43.33
C THR A 74 -11.14 7.79 -43.68
N THR A 75 -10.12 8.08 -42.88
CA THR A 75 -9.12 9.08 -43.17
C THR A 75 -8.45 8.71 -44.49
N GLY A 76 -8.67 9.54 -45.50
CA GLY A 76 -7.89 9.48 -46.72
C GLY A 76 -6.41 9.58 -46.36
N THR A 77 -5.60 8.76 -47.03
CA THR A 77 -4.14 8.70 -46.93
C THR A 77 -3.52 10.07 -47.19
N THR A 78 -3.36 10.87 -46.15
CA THR A 78 -2.25 11.80 -46.02
C THR A 78 -1.26 11.12 -45.11
N SER A 79 -0.16 10.65 -45.68
CA SER A 79 1.04 10.19 -44.98
C SER A 79 1.55 11.30 -44.06
N LYS A 80 0.98 11.36 -42.86
CA LYS A 80 1.57 11.98 -41.69
C LYS A 80 2.21 10.85 -40.92
N ILE A 81 3.48 11.01 -40.56
CA ILE A 81 4.14 10.16 -39.59
C ILE A 81 3.25 10.20 -38.34
N SER A 82 2.62 9.06 -38.02
CA SER A 82 1.93 8.86 -36.76
C SER A 82 2.96 8.95 -35.63
N ALA A 83 2.58 9.45 -34.46
CA ALA A 83 3.39 9.29 -33.25
C ALA A 83 3.70 7.79 -32.98
N ASP A 84 2.88 6.88 -33.50
CA ASP A 84 3.06 5.42 -33.45
C ASP A 84 4.01 4.86 -34.53
N GLY A 85 4.56 5.70 -35.41
CA GLY A 85 5.23 5.28 -36.65
C GLY A 85 6.75 5.37 -36.68
N ILE A 86 7.40 5.90 -35.63
CA ILE A 86 8.86 5.80 -35.51
C ILE A 86 9.13 4.40 -34.95
N GLU A 87 9.49 3.45 -35.82
CA GLU A 87 10.09 2.19 -35.38
C GLU A 87 11.34 2.55 -34.57
N ILE A 88 11.26 2.44 -33.24
CA ILE A 88 12.44 2.44 -32.38
C ILE A 88 13.21 1.16 -32.74
N VAL A 89 14.15 1.29 -33.68
CA VAL A 89 14.97 0.17 -34.16
C VAL A 89 15.85 -0.32 -33.02
N GLY A 90 15.44 -1.42 -32.39
CA GLY A 90 16.16 -2.11 -31.34
C GLY A 90 15.64 -1.77 -29.95
N GLU A 91 15.33 -2.80 -29.15
CA GLU A 91 14.83 -2.74 -27.77
C GLU A 91 15.70 -1.81 -26.88
N LEU A 92 15.39 -0.51 -26.82
CA LEU A 92 15.91 0.38 -25.79
C LEU A 92 15.20 0.01 -24.48
N SER A 93 15.81 -0.88 -23.69
CA SER A 93 15.30 -1.18 -22.35
C SER A 93 15.48 0.01 -21.40
N SER A 94 14.67 0.10 -20.36
CA SER A 94 14.74 1.15 -19.33
C SER A 94 16.14 1.26 -18.71
N GLU A 95 16.84 0.13 -18.57
CA GLU A 95 18.23 0.06 -18.08
C GLU A 95 19.24 0.70 -19.04
N THR A 96 19.03 0.52 -20.35
CA THR A 96 19.91 1.07 -21.39
C THR A 96 19.76 2.58 -21.50
N ILE A 97 18.52 3.09 -21.37
CA ILE A 97 18.23 4.54 -21.35
C ILE A 97 18.88 5.18 -20.11
N LEU A 98 18.85 4.51 -18.96
CA LEU A 98 19.44 5.01 -17.72
C LEU A 98 20.97 5.06 -17.74
N ALA A 99 21.62 4.14 -18.43
CA ALA A 99 23.07 4.06 -18.49
C ALA A 99 23.68 5.24 -19.26
N ASP A 100 23.05 5.67 -20.35
CA ASP A 100 23.46 6.85 -21.12
C ASP A 100 22.26 7.55 -21.79
N PRO A 101 21.60 8.48 -21.07
CA PRO A 101 20.45 9.22 -21.58
C PRO A 101 20.76 10.03 -22.84
N ASN A 102 21.98 10.56 -22.98
CA ASN A 102 22.38 11.36 -24.14
C ASN A 102 22.53 10.50 -25.39
N LYS A 103 23.07 9.28 -25.24
CA LYS A 103 23.17 8.31 -26.34
C LYS A 103 21.80 7.84 -26.80
N ALA A 104 20.90 7.51 -25.88
CA ALA A 104 19.53 7.10 -26.20
C ALA A 104 18.76 8.21 -26.94
N ALA A 105 18.83 9.45 -26.43
CA ALA A 105 18.24 10.61 -27.09
C ALA A 105 18.81 10.85 -28.51
N ALA A 106 20.12 10.71 -28.68
CA ALA A 106 20.77 10.90 -29.98
C ALA A 106 20.45 9.79 -30.98
N GLN A 107 20.22 8.55 -30.53
CA GLN A 107 19.78 7.45 -31.39
C GLN A 107 18.38 7.72 -31.94
N VAL A 108 17.41 8.05 -31.09
CA VAL A 108 16.03 8.38 -31.52
C VAL A 108 16.01 9.62 -32.41
N PHE A 109 16.77 10.65 -32.04
CA PHE A 109 16.90 11.86 -32.88
C PHE A 109 17.51 11.54 -34.26
N GLY A 110 18.55 10.72 -34.29
CA GLY A 110 19.24 10.34 -35.53
C GLY A 110 18.38 9.49 -36.47
N GLU A 111 17.56 8.59 -35.95
CA GLU A 111 16.56 7.82 -36.71
C GLU A 111 15.49 8.78 -37.29
N GLY A 112 14.83 9.59 -36.45
CA GLY A 112 13.77 10.50 -36.92
C GLY A 112 14.26 11.60 -37.86
N LEU A 113 15.53 12.02 -37.75
CA LEU A 113 16.16 12.93 -38.72
C LEU A 113 16.46 12.24 -40.05
N ALA A 114 16.82 10.95 -40.05
CA ALA A 114 17.01 10.18 -41.27
C ALA A 114 15.68 10.02 -42.02
N ASP A 115 14.61 9.67 -41.30
CA ASP A 115 13.25 9.57 -41.85
C ASP A 115 12.79 10.91 -42.43
N SER A 116 13.15 12.02 -41.78
CA SER A 116 12.85 13.37 -42.28
C SER A 116 13.56 13.70 -43.59
N PHE A 117 14.79 13.20 -43.79
CA PHE A 117 15.51 13.34 -45.06
C PHE A 117 14.95 12.42 -46.15
N ASP A 118 14.53 11.20 -45.79
CA ASP A 118 13.89 10.28 -46.73
C ASP A 118 12.52 10.82 -47.19
N ASP A 119 11.75 11.44 -46.28
CA ASP A 119 10.50 12.13 -46.62
C ASP A 119 10.73 13.36 -47.52
N TRP A 120 11.87 14.07 -47.37
CA TRP A 120 12.23 15.19 -48.25
C TRP A 120 12.46 14.76 -49.70
N LEU A 121 13.04 13.57 -49.91
CA LEU A 121 13.33 13.00 -51.22
C LEU A 121 12.16 12.23 -51.85
N ARG A 122 11.04 12.10 -51.13
CA ARG A 122 9.88 11.35 -51.59
C ARG A 122 9.25 12.00 -52.82
N LEU A 123 9.11 11.22 -53.90
CA LEU A 123 8.44 11.65 -55.12
C LEU A 123 6.95 11.98 -54.85
N SER A 124 6.42 12.94 -55.59
CA SER A 124 5.02 13.38 -55.47
C SER A 124 4.01 12.24 -55.72
N GLU A 125 4.34 11.31 -56.63
CA GLU A 125 3.58 10.10 -56.90
C GLU A 125 3.44 9.17 -55.69
N ASN A 126 4.39 9.24 -54.75
CA ASN A 126 4.45 8.43 -53.54
C ASN A 126 4.01 9.20 -52.28
N GLY A 127 3.38 10.37 -52.44
CA GLY A 127 2.88 11.20 -51.34
C GLY A 127 3.82 12.32 -50.88
N GLY A 128 4.90 12.62 -51.62
CA GLY A 128 5.76 13.78 -51.35
C GLY A 128 5.13 15.12 -51.74
N ILE A 129 5.57 16.23 -51.11
CA ILE A 129 5.00 17.57 -51.36
C ILE A 129 5.27 18.07 -52.78
N GLN A 130 6.48 17.82 -53.29
CA GLN A 130 6.92 18.18 -54.64
C GLN A 130 8.18 17.39 -54.98
N ASP A 131 8.36 17.02 -56.25
CA ASP A 131 9.55 16.26 -56.68
C ASP A 131 10.84 17.04 -56.38
N PRO A 132 11.87 16.37 -55.81
CA PRO A 132 13.16 16.98 -55.54
C PRO A 132 13.90 17.30 -56.84
N THR A 133 14.61 18.43 -56.85
CA THR A 133 15.54 18.83 -57.90
C THR A 133 16.91 18.17 -57.67
N ALA A 134 17.71 18.03 -58.74
CA ALA A 134 19.05 17.43 -58.63
C ALA A 134 19.97 18.12 -57.60
N ILE A 135 19.79 19.44 -57.40
CA ILE A 135 20.53 20.22 -56.40
C ILE A 135 20.03 19.90 -54.97
N GLU A 136 18.73 19.68 -54.79
CA GLU A 136 18.17 19.22 -53.51
C GLU A 136 18.68 17.82 -53.16
N GLU A 137 18.73 16.90 -54.14
CA GLU A 137 19.27 15.55 -53.94
C GLU A 137 20.74 15.57 -53.51
N GLU A 138 21.57 16.42 -54.11
CA GLU A 138 22.99 16.56 -53.75
C GLU A 138 23.16 17.07 -52.30
N ILE A 139 22.39 18.08 -51.91
CA ILE A 139 22.43 18.65 -50.56
C ILE A 139 21.91 17.64 -49.53
N VAL A 140 20.79 16.97 -49.79
CA VAL A 140 20.25 15.97 -48.86
C VAL A 140 21.22 14.79 -48.71
N THR A 141 21.81 14.31 -49.80
CA THR A 141 22.79 13.21 -49.77
C THR A 141 24.02 13.55 -48.94
N LYS A 142 24.50 14.81 -49.02
CA LYS A 142 25.60 15.33 -48.18
C LYS A 142 25.26 15.24 -46.69
N TYR A 143 24.11 15.76 -46.28
CA TYR A 143 23.69 15.73 -44.86
C TYR A 143 23.30 14.33 -44.37
N GLN A 144 22.75 13.46 -45.24
CA GLN A 144 22.54 12.05 -44.92
C GLN A 144 23.86 11.31 -44.70
N THR A 145 24.91 11.62 -45.48
CA THR A 145 26.25 11.03 -45.30
C THR A 145 26.87 11.46 -43.96
N GLU A 146 26.74 12.74 -43.62
CA GLU A 146 27.18 13.28 -42.33
C GLU A 146 26.41 12.62 -41.16
N LEU A 147 25.08 12.54 -41.26
CA LEU A 147 24.22 11.89 -40.28
C LEU A 147 24.56 10.41 -40.11
N ASN A 148 24.73 9.66 -41.20
CA ASN A 148 25.04 8.22 -41.16
C ASN A 148 26.43 7.96 -40.55
N THR A 149 27.38 8.87 -40.72
CA THR A 149 28.68 8.79 -40.05
C THR A 149 28.54 8.90 -38.53
N LEU A 150 27.71 9.83 -38.04
CA LEU A 150 27.42 10.00 -36.62
C LEU A 150 26.56 8.84 -36.06
N ARG A 151 25.54 8.38 -36.80
CA ARG A 151 24.71 7.21 -36.43
C ARG A 151 25.54 5.94 -36.30
N ASN A 152 26.48 5.69 -37.22
CA ASN A 152 27.34 4.50 -37.15
C ASN A 152 28.31 4.55 -35.94
N LYS A 153 28.79 5.74 -35.56
CA LYS A 153 29.55 5.92 -34.31
C LYS A 153 28.69 5.69 -33.06
N LEU A 154 27.46 6.22 -33.03
CA LEU A 154 26.49 6.01 -31.94
C LEU A 154 26.16 4.53 -31.68
N LYS A 155 26.21 3.69 -32.72
CA LYS A 155 26.04 2.23 -32.58
C LYS A 155 27.20 1.55 -31.85
N GLN A 156 28.40 2.15 -31.87
CA GLN A 156 29.63 1.56 -31.30
C GLN A 156 30.01 2.18 -29.95
N GLN A 157 29.83 3.49 -29.77
CA GLN A 157 30.24 4.24 -28.58
C GLN A 157 29.42 5.53 -28.42
N SER A 158 29.53 6.19 -27.26
CA SER A 158 28.93 7.51 -27.03
C SER A 158 29.68 8.60 -27.80
N LEU A 159 28.96 9.63 -28.28
CA LEU A 159 29.56 10.75 -28.99
C LEU A 159 30.30 11.69 -28.02
N THR A 160 31.25 12.48 -28.53
CA THR A 160 31.82 13.61 -27.78
C THR A 160 30.86 14.80 -27.77
N ASP A 161 31.03 15.76 -26.85
CA ASP A 161 30.19 16.97 -26.77
C ASP A 161 30.17 17.77 -28.09
N ASP A 162 31.31 17.84 -28.78
CA ASP A 162 31.41 18.46 -30.10
C ASP A 162 30.63 17.69 -31.18
N GLU A 163 30.62 16.35 -31.10
CA GLU A 163 29.88 15.49 -32.02
C GLU A 163 28.37 15.53 -31.75
N TYR A 164 27.93 15.63 -30.49
CA TYR A 164 26.54 15.91 -30.15
C TYR A 164 26.10 17.27 -30.69
N THR A 165 26.92 18.30 -30.49
CA THR A 165 26.64 19.65 -31.02
C THR A 165 26.48 19.62 -32.54
N LYS A 166 27.32 18.86 -33.25
CA LYS A 166 27.19 18.67 -34.70
C LYS A 166 25.90 17.97 -35.08
N LEU A 167 25.56 16.85 -34.43
CA LEU A 167 24.33 16.09 -34.71
C LEU A 167 23.09 17.00 -34.63
N TYR A 168 22.95 17.75 -33.54
CA TYR A 168 21.76 18.59 -33.32
C TYR A 168 21.76 19.89 -34.14
N ALA A 169 22.90 20.28 -34.73
CA ALA A 169 22.98 21.43 -35.64
C ALA A 169 22.58 21.10 -37.09
N ILE A 170 22.56 19.83 -37.49
CA ILE A 170 22.24 19.37 -38.86
C ILE A 170 20.93 19.99 -39.39
N PRO A 171 19.79 19.99 -38.67
CA PRO A 171 18.55 20.54 -39.19
C PRO A 171 18.65 22.03 -39.53
N GLN A 172 19.29 22.83 -38.68
CA GLN A 172 19.45 24.26 -38.92
C GLN A 172 20.40 24.55 -40.08
N ASN A 173 21.52 23.82 -40.16
CA ASN A 173 22.50 23.99 -41.24
C ASN A 173 21.92 23.60 -42.60
N PHE A 174 21.19 22.47 -42.64
CA PHE A 174 20.46 22.03 -43.82
C PHE A 174 19.46 23.10 -44.30
N VAL A 175 18.60 23.59 -43.40
CA VAL A 175 17.60 24.61 -43.77
C VAL A 175 18.28 25.90 -44.22
N LYS A 176 19.36 26.36 -43.57
CA LYS A 176 20.11 27.56 -44.01
C LYS A 176 20.68 27.40 -45.42
N GLU A 177 21.24 26.24 -45.74
CA GLU A 177 21.82 25.94 -47.07
C GLU A 177 20.71 25.89 -48.14
N ILE A 178 19.61 25.18 -47.87
CA ILE A 178 18.42 25.07 -48.73
C ILE A 178 17.76 26.44 -48.98
N GLU A 179 17.60 27.26 -47.94
CA GLU A 179 16.95 28.56 -48.06
C GLU A 179 17.81 29.63 -48.77
N SER A 180 19.12 29.40 -48.87
CA SER A 180 20.06 30.26 -49.59
C SER A 180 19.99 30.09 -51.11
N LEU A 181 19.37 29.01 -51.60
CA LEU A 181 19.20 28.73 -53.03
C LEU A 181 18.17 29.68 -53.66
N LYS A 182 18.64 30.47 -54.63
CA LYS A 182 17.83 31.43 -55.41
C LYS A 182 18.09 31.26 -56.89
N ASN A 183 17.06 31.47 -57.69
CA ASN A 183 17.19 31.48 -59.15
C ASN A 183 17.84 32.80 -59.64
N GLU A 184 18.08 32.90 -60.94
CA GLU A 184 18.70 34.08 -61.59
C GLU A 184 17.94 35.40 -61.34
N ASN A 185 16.65 35.32 -61.00
CA ASN A 185 15.79 36.45 -60.66
C ASN A 185 15.69 36.72 -59.15
N ASN A 186 16.58 36.13 -58.35
CA ASN A 186 16.63 36.26 -56.89
C ASN A 186 15.37 35.71 -56.17
N VAL A 187 14.59 34.87 -56.86
CA VAL A 187 13.40 34.19 -56.31
C VAL A 187 13.82 32.86 -55.71
N ARG A 188 13.25 32.53 -54.53
CA ARG A 188 13.55 31.30 -53.80
C ARG A 188 13.24 30.07 -54.67
N LEU A 189 14.21 29.17 -54.82
CA LEU A 189 14.09 27.97 -55.66
C LEU A 189 13.18 26.91 -55.02
N ILE A 190 13.17 26.85 -53.69
CA ILE A 190 12.51 25.82 -52.90
C ILE A 190 11.25 26.37 -52.24
N PRO A 191 10.09 25.68 -52.35
CA PRO A 191 8.85 26.10 -51.71
C PRO A 191 8.99 26.16 -50.19
N LYS A 192 8.41 27.20 -49.58
CA LYS A 192 8.33 27.28 -48.11
C LYS A 192 7.60 26.07 -47.50
N SER A 193 6.63 25.48 -48.18
CA SER A 193 5.89 24.31 -47.70
C SER A 193 6.77 23.09 -47.42
N LYS A 194 7.81 22.82 -48.24
CA LYS A 194 8.78 21.74 -47.99
C LYS A 194 9.58 21.99 -46.72
N VAL A 195 10.12 23.21 -46.58
CA VAL A 195 10.88 23.63 -45.38
C VAL A 195 10.02 23.54 -44.12
N THR A 196 8.76 23.96 -44.21
CA THR A 196 7.82 23.88 -43.08
C THR A 196 7.48 22.44 -42.70
N ASN A 197 7.29 21.54 -43.67
CA ASN A 197 7.05 20.12 -43.40
C ASN A 197 8.26 19.44 -42.73
N PHE A 198 9.47 19.76 -43.20
CA PHE A 198 10.70 19.27 -42.56
C PHE A 198 10.77 19.70 -41.10
N TRP A 199 10.55 20.98 -40.80
CA TRP A 199 10.53 21.42 -39.40
C TRP A 199 9.44 20.72 -38.58
N GLN A 200 8.28 20.44 -39.17
CA GLN A 200 7.21 19.68 -38.49
C GLN A 200 7.67 18.26 -38.13
N ASN A 201 8.34 17.55 -39.05
CA ASN A 201 8.91 16.23 -38.77
C ASN A 201 9.98 16.31 -37.67
N ILE A 202 10.82 17.34 -37.68
CA ILE A 202 11.81 17.57 -36.62
C ILE A 202 11.15 17.82 -35.25
N MET A 203 10.02 18.52 -35.20
CA MET A 203 9.27 18.70 -33.93
C MET A 203 8.73 17.36 -33.41
N LEU A 204 8.19 16.50 -34.28
CA LEU A 204 7.74 15.15 -33.91
C LEU A 204 8.90 14.28 -33.39
N THR A 205 10.07 14.39 -34.00
CA THR A 205 11.29 13.71 -33.54
C THR A 205 11.69 14.18 -32.14
N TYR A 206 11.67 15.49 -31.86
CA TYR A 206 11.96 16.00 -30.51
C TYR A 206 10.94 15.54 -29.46
N ASN A 207 9.67 15.39 -29.82
CA ASN A 207 8.65 14.83 -28.92
C ASN A 207 8.99 13.38 -28.56
N SER A 208 9.37 12.59 -29.56
CA SER A 208 9.73 11.18 -29.38
C SER A 208 11.02 11.01 -28.54
N VAL A 209 11.94 11.97 -28.62
CA VAL A 209 13.12 12.01 -27.74
C VAL A 209 12.73 12.34 -26.30
N THR A 210 11.71 13.20 -26.11
CA THR A 210 11.25 13.62 -24.77
C THR A 210 10.49 12.50 -24.05
N SER A 211 9.72 11.69 -24.79
CA SER A 211 8.94 10.57 -24.25
C SER A 211 9.79 9.36 -23.81
N LEU A 212 11.09 9.32 -24.15
CA LEU A 212 12.03 8.31 -23.63
C LEU A 212 12.11 8.26 -22.09
N SER A 213 11.73 9.35 -21.43
CA SER A 213 11.74 9.45 -19.96
C SER A 213 10.59 8.69 -19.28
N GLU A 214 9.48 8.42 -19.99
CA GLU A 214 8.27 7.81 -19.44
C GLU A 214 8.47 6.35 -18.96
N PRO A 215 8.95 5.39 -19.79
CA PRO A 215 9.13 4.01 -19.35
C PRO A 215 10.20 3.86 -18.25
N VAL A 216 11.12 4.81 -18.16
CA VAL A 216 12.14 4.87 -17.11
C VAL A 216 11.56 5.42 -15.81
N ALA A 217 10.72 6.46 -15.90
CA ALA A 217 10.02 7.01 -14.74
C ALA A 217 9.12 5.95 -14.09
N ASP A 218 8.42 5.13 -14.88
CA ASP A 218 7.57 4.05 -14.36
C ASP A 218 8.36 2.94 -13.65
N ALA A 219 9.48 2.49 -14.25
CA ALA A 219 10.37 1.52 -13.61
C ALA A 219 10.97 2.06 -12.30
N MET A 220 11.34 3.34 -12.27
CA MET A 220 11.84 4.00 -11.06
C MET A 220 10.77 4.16 -9.99
N ASN A 221 9.56 4.60 -10.36
CA ASN A 221 8.45 4.74 -9.42
C ASN A 221 8.10 3.38 -8.79
N THR A 222 8.17 2.29 -9.59
CA THR A 222 8.01 0.91 -9.10
C THR A 222 9.07 0.58 -8.05
N THR A 223 10.35 0.83 -8.38
CA THR A 223 11.49 0.58 -7.48
C THR A 223 11.41 1.41 -6.20
N MET A 224 11.02 2.69 -6.30
CA MET A 224 10.85 3.57 -5.14
C MET A 224 9.74 3.06 -4.21
N THR A 225 8.63 2.57 -4.78
CA THR A 225 7.53 2.04 -3.98
C THR A 225 7.91 0.74 -3.28
N GLU A 226 8.68 -0.13 -3.94
CA GLU A 226 9.25 -1.32 -3.31
C GLU A 226 10.08 -0.95 -2.08
N TYR A 227 10.98 0.04 -2.21
CA TYR A 227 11.75 0.52 -1.07
C TYR A 227 10.88 1.13 0.04
N SER A 228 9.84 1.88 -0.30
CA SER A 228 8.88 2.42 0.69
C SER A 228 8.18 1.30 1.47
N LEU A 229 7.75 0.23 0.80
CA LEU A 229 7.17 -0.94 1.46
C LEU A 229 8.17 -1.64 2.38
N TYR A 230 9.45 -1.70 1.99
CA TYR A 230 10.49 -2.28 2.84
C TYR A 230 10.70 -1.46 4.11
N ILE A 231 10.68 -0.14 3.99
CA ILE A 231 10.76 0.79 5.13
C ILE A 231 9.56 0.59 6.07
N GLU A 232 8.34 0.46 5.55
CA GLU A 232 7.14 0.23 6.37
C GLU A 232 7.24 -1.07 7.16
N ARG A 233 7.58 -2.19 6.49
CA ARG A 233 7.77 -3.50 7.13
C ARG A 233 8.85 -3.48 8.21
N ALA A 234 9.98 -2.84 7.91
CA ALA A 234 11.09 -2.70 8.84
C ALA A 234 10.72 -1.86 10.06
N THR A 235 9.98 -0.77 9.84
CA THR A 235 9.50 0.11 10.91
C THR A 235 8.57 -0.65 11.85
N GLU A 236 7.65 -1.44 11.31
CA GLU A 236 6.73 -2.25 12.13
C GLU A 236 7.48 -3.37 12.88
N ALA A 237 8.47 -4.02 12.26
CA ALA A 237 9.32 -4.99 12.96
C ALA A 237 10.08 -4.35 14.14
N ALA A 238 10.65 -3.16 13.95
CA ALA A 238 11.31 -2.42 15.03
C ALA A 238 10.36 -2.02 16.16
N LYS A 239 9.12 -1.63 15.81
CA LYS A 239 8.06 -1.33 16.79
C LYS A 239 7.69 -2.58 17.59
N LEU A 240 7.44 -3.71 16.93
CA LEU A 240 7.12 -4.99 17.58
C LEU A 240 8.25 -5.45 18.51
N ILE A 241 9.51 -5.36 18.12
CA ILE A 241 10.67 -5.68 18.99
C ILE A 241 10.64 -4.83 20.27
N ARG A 242 10.34 -3.53 20.15
CA ARG A 242 10.25 -2.62 21.29
C ARG A 242 9.08 -2.97 22.21
N GLU A 243 7.91 -3.23 21.64
CA GLU A 243 6.70 -3.59 22.38
C GLU A 243 6.84 -4.95 23.08
N ILE A 244 7.44 -5.95 22.42
CA ILE A 244 7.74 -7.25 23.02
C ILE A 244 8.70 -7.07 24.19
N THR A 245 9.77 -6.29 24.02
CA THR A 245 10.73 -6.02 25.09
C THR A 245 10.03 -5.39 26.30
N ASN A 246 9.21 -4.37 26.09
CA ASN A 246 8.41 -3.75 27.16
C ASN A 246 7.43 -4.73 27.81
N THR A 247 6.79 -5.60 27.03
CA THR A 247 5.83 -6.57 27.55
C THR A 247 6.52 -7.64 28.40
N ILE A 248 7.72 -8.10 28.00
CA ILE A 248 8.54 -9.00 28.82
C ILE A 248 8.87 -8.35 30.17
N LYS A 249 9.22 -7.05 30.17
CA LYS A 249 9.42 -6.31 31.42
C LYS A 249 8.16 -6.31 32.29
N ASP A 250 6.99 -6.08 31.72
CA ASP A 250 5.72 -6.08 32.46
C ASP A 250 5.38 -7.44 33.07
N ILE A 251 5.77 -8.55 32.40
CA ILE A 251 5.62 -9.91 32.95
C ILE A 251 6.53 -10.11 34.17
N PHE A 252 7.81 -9.73 34.10
CA PHE A 252 8.80 -10.08 35.12
C PHE A 252 8.99 -9.04 36.23
N ASN A 253 8.64 -7.77 36.00
CA ASN A 253 8.71 -6.70 37.01
C ASN A 253 8.02 -7.07 38.33
N PRO A 254 6.76 -7.56 38.34
CA PRO A 254 6.10 -7.96 39.57
C PRO A 254 6.86 -9.04 40.33
N VAL A 255 7.48 -9.99 39.62
CA VAL A 255 8.26 -11.09 40.22
C VAL A 255 9.54 -10.55 40.87
N TRP A 256 10.23 -9.62 40.21
CA TRP A 256 11.42 -8.97 40.74
C TRP A 256 11.14 -8.10 41.96
N ASP A 257 10.05 -7.32 41.91
CA ASP A 257 9.68 -6.41 42.99
C ASP A 257 9.39 -7.19 44.28
N VAL A 258 8.70 -8.32 44.17
CA VAL A 258 8.38 -9.12 45.36
C VAL A 258 9.59 -9.96 45.81
N ARG A 259 10.50 -10.38 44.89
CA ARG A 259 11.80 -10.99 45.22
C ARG A 259 12.66 -10.08 46.12
N GLU A 260 12.60 -8.77 45.91
CA GLU A 260 13.37 -7.78 46.68
C GLU A 260 12.77 -7.52 48.08
N GLN A 261 11.50 -7.89 48.33
CA GLN A 261 10.78 -7.49 49.55
C GLN A 261 10.86 -8.50 50.71
N THR A 262 10.91 -9.83 50.50
CA THR A 262 11.05 -10.81 51.61
C THR A 262 11.57 -12.18 51.15
N GLY A 263 12.44 -12.80 51.95
CA GLY A 263 13.04 -14.12 51.67
C GLY A 263 12.12 -15.35 51.80
N ILE A 264 10.80 -15.21 52.00
CA ILE A 264 9.83 -16.33 52.01
C ILE A 264 8.47 -15.82 51.50
N PHE A 265 8.01 -16.32 50.35
CA PHE A 265 6.75 -15.93 49.72
C PHE A 265 5.56 -16.79 50.18
N ARG A 266 4.57 -16.16 50.80
CA ARG A 266 3.18 -16.63 50.87
C ARG A 266 2.24 -15.43 50.87
N LEU A 267 2.19 -14.68 49.77
CA LEU A 267 1.09 -13.74 49.56
C LEU A 267 -0.16 -14.54 49.22
N LYS A 268 -1.26 -14.31 49.95
CA LYS A 268 -2.58 -14.91 49.72
C LYS A 268 -3.60 -13.77 49.71
N GLY A 269 -4.55 -13.78 48.77
CA GLY A 269 -5.66 -12.83 48.74
C GLY A 269 -5.83 -12.10 47.41
N ALA A 270 -6.75 -11.12 47.40
CA ALA A 270 -7.20 -10.42 46.20
C ALA A 270 -6.10 -9.62 45.46
N GLU A 271 -5.11 -9.09 46.18
CA GLU A 271 -3.99 -8.34 45.59
C GLU A 271 -3.09 -9.23 44.74
N TYR A 272 -2.87 -10.48 45.18
CA TYR A 272 -2.09 -11.46 44.43
C TYR A 272 -2.84 -11.95 43.19
N ASN A 273 -4.16 -12.17 43.31
CA ASN A 273 -5.01 -12.49 42.18
C ASN A 273 -4.98 -11.36 41.13
N ALA A 274 -5.08 -10.09 41.55
CA ALA A 274 -4.97 -8.93 40.65
C ALA A 274 -3.61 -8.86 39.93
N LEU A 275 -2.52 -9.13 40.66
CA LEU A 275 -1.17 -9.17 40.11
C LEU A 275 -0.99 -10.29 39.08
N GLU A 276 -1.44 -11.51 39.40
CA GLU A 276 -1.40 -12.63 38.46
C GLU A 276 -2.29 -12.39 37.24
N GLY A 277 -3.46 -11.79 37.41
CA GLY A 277 -4.33 -11.39 36.29
C GLY A 277 -3.64 -10.43 35.31
N ASN A 278 -2.92 -9.42 35.83
CA ASN A 278 -2.14 -8.50 35.01
C ASN A 278 -0.98 -9.23 34.30
N MET A 279 -0.30 -10.16 34.99
CA MET A 279 0.75 -10.97 34.37
C MET A 279 0.21 -11.89 33.27
N ILE A 280 -0.99 -12.46 33.44
CA ILE A 280 -1.66 -13.23 32.40
C ILE A 280 -1.90 -12.35 31.18
N GLN A 281 -2.48 -11.15 31.36
CA GLN A 281 -2.69 -10.21 30.26
C GLN A 281 -1.40 -9.91 29.49
N SER A 282 -0.33 -9.55 30.19
CA SER A 282 0.98 -9.31 29.56
C SER A 282 1.54 -10.55 28.86
N LEU A 283 1.34 -11.74 29.40
CA LEU A 283 1.75 -12.99 28.75
C LEU A 283 1.00 -13.27 27.45
N LEU A 284 -0.32 -13.04 27.42
CA LEU A 284 -1.13 -13.19 26.21
C LEU A 284 -0.73 -12.15 25.15
N SER A 285 -0.52 -10.89 25.57
CA SER A 285 -0.01 -9.83 24.69
C SER A 285 1.37 -10.18 24.13
N PHE A 286 2.28 -10.69 24.97
CA PHE A 286 3.59 -11.14 24.52
C PHE A 286 3.49 -12.24 23.46
N ALA A 287 2.63 -13.25 23.68
CA ALA A 287 2.43 -14.31 22.68
C ALA A 287 1.85 -13.77 21.37
N GLY A 288 0.86 -12.88 21.41
CA GLY A 288 0.30 -12.25 20.21
C GLY A 288 1.33 -11.45 19.41
N LEU A 289 2.03 -10.54 20.09
CA LEU A 289 3.09 -9.71 19.49
C LEU A 289 4.24 -10.57 18.95
N PHE A 290 4.64 -11.62 19.67
CA PHE A 290 5.70 -12.52 19.23
C PHE A 290 5.28 -13.30 17.98
N ARG A 291 4.04 -13.82 17.91
CA ARG A 291 3.52 -14.44 16.69
C ARG A 291 3.52 -13.48 15.52
N GLN A 292 3.19 -12.20 15.74
CA GLN A 292 3.19 -11.15 14.72
C GLN A 292 4.60 -10.79 14.25
N LEU A 293 5.58 -10.79 15.15
CA LEU A 293 6.98 -10.57 14.76
C LEU A 293 7.48 -11.75 13.90
N MET A 294 7.16 -12.98 14.30
CA MET A 294 7.64 -14.19 13.61
C MET A 294 6.85 -14.57 12.35
N SER A 295 5.64 -14.04 12.13
CA SER A 295 4.96 -14.18 10.83
C SER A 295 5.78 -13.49 9.73
N ARG A 296 6.50 -12.42 10.08
CA ARG A 296 7.41 -11.70 9.19
C ARG A 296 8.73 -12.43 8.92
N THR A 297 8.98 -13.60 9.52
CA THR A 297 10.26 -14.34 9.36
C THR A 297 10.23 -15.53 8.41
N ALA A 298 9.06 -15.94 7.90
CA ALA A 298 8.96 -17.16 7.10
C ALA A 298 8.20 -16.93 5.78
N THR A 299 8.76 -17.51 4.70
CA THR A 299 8.19 -17.54 3.35
C THR A 299 6.95 -18.44 3.20
N VAL A 300 6.58 -19.15 4.27
CA VAL A 300 5.45 -20.09 4.34
C VAL A 300 4.63 -19.73 5.58
N ASP A 301 3.64 -18.85 5.41
CA ASP A 301 2.77 -18.37 6.49
C ASP A 301 1.40 -19.05 6.51
N GLU A 302 0.68 -18.98 7.65
CA GLU A 302 -0.73 -19.40 7.75
C GLU A 302 -1.62 -18.63 6.75
N ILE A 303 -1.11 -17.48 6.29
CA ILE A 303 -1.71 -16.59 5.30
C ILE A 303 -1.04 -16.70 3.92
N GLY A 304 0.01 -17.53 3.74
CA GLY A 304 0.57 -17.93 2.45
C GLY A 304 1.39 -16.86 1.70
N ALA A 305 1.25 -16.84 0.36
CA ALA A 305 2.00 -16.04 -0.63
C ALA A 305 1.65 -14.54 -0.66
N LEU A 306 1.20 -13.98 0.46
CA LEU A 306 0.63 -12.63 0.54
C LEU A 306 1.64 -11.52 0.71
N TYR A 307 2.75 -11.82 1.36
CA TYR A 307 3.86 -10.90 1.41
C TYR A 307 4.60 -11.01 0.07
N PRO A 308 4.73 -9.92 -0.71
CA PRO A 308 5.64 -9.92 -1.85
C PRO A 308 7.00 -10.47 -1.43
N LYS A 309 7.43 -11.54 -2.11
CA LYS A 309 8.76 -12.14 -1.93
C LYS A 309 9.80 -11.07 -2.16
N ASN A 310 10.73 -10.93 -1.23
CA ASN A 310 11.86 -10.05 -1.46
C ASN A 310 13.15 -10.63 -0.89
N ASP A 311 13.90 -11.26 -1.78
CA ASP A 311 15.21 -11.87 -1.51
C ASP A 311 16.26 -10.86 -0.96
N LYS A 312 16.05 -9.53 -1.10
CA LYS A 312 16.99 -8.50 -0.61
C LYS A 312 16.66 -7.91 0.76
N ASN A 313 15.40 -7.99 1.20
CA ASN A 313 14.93 -7.41 2.47
C ASN A 313 14.76 -8.48 3.56
N GLU A 314 14.40 -9.71 3.16
CA GLU A 314 14.26 -10.84 4.08
C GLU A 314 15.52 -11.05 4.91
N ASP A 315 16.72 -11.10 4.31
CA ASP A 315 17.95 -11.40 5.06
C ASP A 315 18.26 -10.39 6.19
N VAL A 316 18.07 -9.09 5.97
CA VAL A 316 18.46 -8.07 6.96
C VAL A 316 17.47 -8.00 8.12
N ILE A 317 16.17 -8.00 7.83
CA ILE A 317 15.13 -8.00 8.86
C ILE A 317 15.14 -9.34 9.60
N HIS A 318 15.23 -10.47 8.90
CA HIS A 318 15.31 -11.80 9.54
C HIS A 318 16.54 -11.90 10.44
N THR A 319 17.71 -11.49 9.99
CA THR A 319 18.92 -11.53 10.83
C THR A 319 18.77 -10.67 12.09
N ALA A 320 18.18 -9.47 11.96
CA ALA A 320 17.94 -8.60 13.11
C ALA A 320 16.91 -9.20 14.09
N ILE A 321 15.85 -9.82 13.58
CA ILE A 321 14.86 -10.52 14.40
C ILE A 321 15.50 -11.74 15.08
N ASP A 322 16.28 -12.55 14.36
CA ASP A 322 16.96 -13.73 14.91
C ASP A 322 17.93 -13.35 16.01
N ASP A 323 18.72 -12.30 15.85
CA ASP A 323 19.62 -11.78 16.88
C ASP A 323 18.86 -11.39 18.15
N TYR A 324 17.74 -10.69 18.01
CA TYR A 324 16.86 -10.35 19.12
C TYR A 324 16.28 -11.60 19.78
N VAL A 325 15.72 -12.53 19.00
CA VAL A 325 15.10 -13.77 19.49
C VAL A 325 16.12 -14.67 20.20
N ASN A 326 17.35 -14.74 19.70
CA ASN A 326 18.44 -15.48 20.33
C ASN A 326 18.78 -14.92 21.72
N SER A 327 18.64 -13.60 21.92
CA SER A 327 18.83 -12.99 23.26
C SER A 327 17.78 -13.43 24.29
N LEU A 328 16.62 -13.92 23.82
CA LEU A 328 15.53 -14.41 24.66
C LEU A 328 15.74 -15.85 25.15
N ALA A 329 16.71 -16.60 24.61
CA ALA A 329 16.88 -18.04 24.85
C ALA A 329 17.25 -18.41 26.29
N ASP A 330 17.92 -17.52 27.01
CA ASP A 330 18.38 -17.77 28.38
C ASP A 330 17.46 -17.20 29.45
N LEU A 331 16.34 -16.63 29.03
CA LEU A 331 15.35 -16.05 29.91
C LEU A 331 14.58 -17.14 30.64
N LYS A 332 14.83 -17.27 31.95
CA LYS A 332 14.24 -18.30 32.81
C LYS A 332 12.95 -17.82 33.49
N ALA A 333 11.89 -18.60 33.34
CA ALA A 333 10.70 -18.53 34.18
C ALA A 333 10.94 -19.22 35.52
N ASN A 334 11.65 -20.35 35.52
CA ASN A 334 12.22 -21.02 36.70
C ASN A 334 13.39 -21.93 36.26
N GLU A 335 13.85 -22.84 37.12
CA GLU A 335 14.97 -23.73 36.79
C GLU A 335 14.67 -24.77 35.70
N GLN A 336 13.39 -25.06 35.43
CA GLN A 336 12.95 -26.08 34.49
C GLN A 336 12.28 -25.49 33.24
N VAL A 337 11.76 -24.27 33.32
CA VAL A 337 11.01 -23.60 32.26
C VAL A 337 11.68 -22.29 31.89
N LYS A 338 12.04 -22.17 30.60
CA LYS A 338 12.52 -20.95 29.95
C LYS A 338 11.36 -20.22 29.24
N LEU A 339 11.60 -19.01 28.75
CA LEU A 339 10.60 -18.17 28.09
C LEU A 339 9.96 -18.83 26.86
N ASN A 340 10.75 -19.54 26.05
CA ASN A 340 10.24 -20.36 24.95
C ASN A 340 9.29 -21.48 25.43
N GLY A 341 9.52 -22.02 26.62
CA GLY A 341 8.62 -22.98 27.27
C GLY A 341 7.31 -22.35 27.72
N LEU A 342 7.33 -21.11 28.24
CA LEU A 342 6.11 -20.36 28.54
C LEU A 342 5.29 -20.06 27.28
N LEU A 343 5.92 -19.57 26.22
CA LEU A 343 5.25 -19.36 24.93
C LEU A 343 4.65 -20.68 24.39
N SER A 344 5.40 -21.77 24.49
CA SER A 344 4.92 -23.10 24.09
C SER A 344 3.68 -23.54 24.87
N LEU A 345 3.56 -23.20 26.16
CA LEU A 345 2.34 -23.44 26.95
C LEU A 345 1.15 -22.64 26.42
N VAL A 346 1.35 -21.34 26.14
CA VAL A 346 0.30 -20.47 25.57
C VAL A 346 -0.19 -21.01 24.23
N TYR A 347 0.74 -21.29 23.30
CA TYR A 347 0.37 -21.79 21.97
C TYR A 347 -0.24 -23.20 22.01
N ALA A 348 0.17 -24.06 22.94
CA ALA A 348 -0.46 -25.37 23.12
C ALA A 348 -1.93 -25.25 23.57
N TYR A 349 -2.21 -24.33 24.50
CA TYR A 349 -3.57 -24.04 24.92
C TYR A 349 -4.39 -23.46 23.76
N TYR A 350 -3.87 -22.43 23.08
CA TYR A 350 -4.53 -21.78 21.94
C TYR A 350 -4.84 -22.76 20.80
N ALA A 351 -3.86 -23.56 20.35
CA ALA A 351 -4.09 -24.53 19.28
C ALA A 351 -5.17 -25.56 19.65
N SER A 352 -5.23 -25.94 20.92
CA SER A 352 -6.20 -26.92 21.42
C SER A 352 -7.60 -26.31 21.55
N THR A 353 -7.75 -25.11 22.13
CA THR A 353 -9.05 -24.43 22.24
C THR A 353 -9.60 -24.05 20.87
N LEU A 354 -8.74 -23.59 19.97
CA LEU A 354 -9.04 -23.32 18.57
C LEU A 354 -9.60 -24.56 17.86
N GLY A 355 -8.87 -25.67 17.93
CA GLY A 355 -9.27 -26.91 17.27
C GLY A 355 -10.57 -27.49 17.84
N PHE A 356 -10.77 -27.36 19.16
CA PHE A 356 -12.04 -27.69 19.80
C PHE A 356 -13.19 -26.82 19.28
N ALA A 357 -13.04 -25.49 19.30
CA ALA A 357 -14.06 -24.55 18.83
C ALA A 357 -14.39 -24.81 17.35
N LYS A 358 -13.39 -25.05 16.50
CA LYS A 358 -13.57 -25.43 15.09
C LYS A 358 -14.44 -26.69 14.95
N LYS A 359 -14.19 -27.74 15.74
CA LYS A 359 -14.97 -28.97 15.68
C LYS A 359 -16.38 -28.82 16.26
N ASP A 360 -16.52 -28.12 17.37
CA ASP A 360 -17.80 -28.01 18.06
C ASP A 360 -18.75 -27.07 17.29
N VAL A 361 -18.27 -25.89 16.87
CA VAL A 361 -19.10 -24.88 16.20
C VAL A 361 -19.39 -25.24 14.74
N PHE A 362 -18.43 -25.79 14.00
CA PHE A 362 -18.60 -26.00 12.55
C PHE A 362 -18.88 -27.44 12.17
N ASN A 363 -18.38 -28.43 12.93
CA ASN A 363 -18.56 -29.84 12.62
C ASN A 363 -19.61 -30.52 13.52
N ASN A 364 -20.15 -29.82 14.53
CA ASN A 364 -21.03 -30.37 15.56
C ASN A 364 -20.48 -31.69 16.13
N ALA A 365 -19.17 -31.75 16.35
CA ALA A 365 -18.46 -32.98 16.70
C ALA A 365 -17.56 -32.76 17.91
N GLN A 366 -17.47 -33.76 18.79
CA GLN A 366 -16.54 -33.72 19.92
C GLN A 366 -15.10 -33.99 19.46
N ALA A 367 -14.15 -33.23 20.00
CA ALA A 367 -12.73 -33.47 19.78
C ALA A 367 -12.22 -34.68 20.60
N SER A 368 -11.45 -35.55 19.94
CA SER A 368 -10.72 -36.67 20.54
C SER A 368 -9.27 -36.30 20.85
N PHE A 369 -8.57 -37.12 21.63
CA PHE A 369 -7.13 -36.91 21.85
C PHE A 369 -6.29 -36.97 20.59
N THR A 370 -6.68 -37.80 19.61
CA THR A 370 -6.03 -37.83 18.29
C THR A 370 -6.19 -36.51 17.55
N ASP A 371 -7.34 -35.85 17.69
CA ASP A 371 -7.55 -34.53 17.09
C ASP A 371 -6.65 -33.47 17.73
N TYR A 372 -6.52 -33.47 19.06
CA TYR A 372 -5.61 -32.58 19.75
C TYR A 372 -4.15 -32.79 19.36
N THR A 373 -3.72 -34.05 19.21
CA THR A 373 -2.40 -34.37 18.64
C THR A 373 -2.22 -33.76 17.25
N ASN A 374 -3.26 -33.75 16.41
CA ASN A 374 -3.21 -33.15 15.08
C ASN A 374 -3.16 -31.62 15.14
N PHE A 375 -3.99 -30.98 15.97
CA PHE A 375 -3.99 -29.52 16.15
C PHE A 375 -2.63 -29.02 16.66
N LEU A 376 -2.07 -29.68 17.67
CA LEU A 376 -0.75 -29.36 18.21
C LEU A 376 0.35 -29.63 17.18
N ASN A 377 0.20 -30.64 16.32
CA ASN A 377 1.15 -30.88 15.25
C ASN A 377 1.11 -29.81 14.16
N GLN A 378 -0.07 -29.25 13.84
CA GLN A 378 -0.20 -28.12 12.91
C GLN A 378 0.53 -26.90 13.47
N GLU A 379 0.31 -26.57 14.75
CA GLU A 379 1.00 -25.48 15.44
C GLU A 379 2.53 -25.70 15.47
N ILE A 380 2.99 -26.95 15.68
CA ILE A 380 4.42 -27.29 15.57
C ILE A 380 4.96 -27.04 14.15
N GLN A 381 4.20 -27.35 13.09
CA GLN A 381 4.65 -27.05 11.72
C GLN A 381 4.69 -25.54 11.44
N TYR A 382 3.82 -24.75 12.07
CA TYR A 382 3.88 -23.29 12.00
C TYR A 382 5.17 -22.74 12.59
N TRP A 383 5.58 -23.20 13.78
CA TRP A 383 6.76 -22.67 14.47
C TRP A 383 8.10 -23.16 13.92
N ARG A 384 8.19 -24.41 13.46
CA ARG A 384 9.46 -24.99 12.96
C ARG A 384 10.27 -24.12 11.98
N PRO A 385 9.68 -23.52 10.93
CA PRO A 385 10.43 -22.66 10.01
C PRO A 385 10.78 -21.28 10.60
N ARG A 386 10.21 -20.91 11.76
CA ARG A 386 10.38 -19.63 12.44
C ARG A 386 11.27 -19.71 13.67
N GLU A 387 11.79 -20.88 14.00
CA GLU A 387 12.61 -21.09 15.19
C GLU A 387 14.08 -20.87 14.91
N THR A 388 14.78 -20.26 15.87
CA THR A 388 16.23 -20.21 15.83
C THR A 388 16.83 -21.45 16.49
N SER A 389 18.13 -21.69 16.26
CA SER A 389 18.86 -22.79 16.91
C SER A 389 18.87 -22.69 18.44
N SER A 390 18.71 -21.48 18.99
CA SER A 390 18.74 -21.23 20.44
C SER A 390 17.35 -21.04 21.06
N PHE A 391 16.33 -20.66 20.27
CA PHE A 391 14.98 -20.38 20.74
C PHE A 391 13.95 -21.27 20.02
N ASN A 392 13.68 -22.45 20.60
CA ASN A 392 12.78 -23.44 20.03
C ASN A 392 11.49 -23.58 20.86
N ILE A 393 10.33 -23.33 20.26
CA ILE A 393 9.00 -23.37 20.91
C ILE A 393 8.36 -24.76 20.72
N SER A 394 8.57 -25.38 19.57
CA SER A 394 7.95 -26.61 19.10
C SER A 394 8.40 -27.83 19.90
N ASN A 395 9.63 -27.82 20.43
CA ASN A 395 10.24 -28.90 21.20
C ASN A 395 10.07 -28.75 22.73
N GLN A 396 9.11 -27.95 23.19
CA GLN A 396 8.82 -27.71 24.61
C GLN A 396 7.46 -28.34 25.01
N ALA A 397 6.55 -27.53 25.59
CA ALA A 397 5.21 -27.96 25.99
C ALA A 397 4.38 -28.49 24.82
N LEU A 398 4.44 -27.86 23.64
CA LEU A 398 3.79 -28.31 22.40
C LEU A 398 4.11 -29.78 22.08
N ARG A 399 5.39 -30.18 22.12
CA ARG A 399 5.79 -31.58 21.86
C ARG A 399 5.28 -32.53 22.94
N THR A 400 5.33 -32.09 24.20
CA THR A 400 4.85 -32.88 25.36
C THR A 400 3.37 -33.21 25.19
N PHE A 401 2.55 -32.18 24.95
CA PHE A 401 1.12 -32.36 24.75
C PHE A 401 0.77 -33.03 23.42
N LYS A 402 1.54 -32.81 22.34
CA LYS A 402 1.33 -33.54 21.08
C LYS A 402 1.43 -35.04 21.32
N ASN A 403 2.48 -35.48 22.03
CA ASN A 403 2.73 -36.89 22.30
C ASN A 403 1.68 -37.48 23.23
N LYS A 404 1.21 -36.70 24.21
CA LYS A 404 0.18 -37.11 25.15
C LYS A 404 -0.61 -35.88 25.63
N PRO A 405 -1.78 -35.58 25.04
CA PRO A 405 -2.52 -34.37 25.39
C PRO A 405 -3.04 -34.32 26.84
N SER A 406 -3.14 -35.47 27.51
CA SER A 406 -3.51 -35.60 28.93
C SER A 406 -2.32 -35.53 29.90
N ALA A 407 -1.09 -35.36 29.40
CA ALA A 407 0.09 -35.18 30.24
C ALA A 407 0.10 -33.79 30.90
N ASP A 408 1.07 -33.56 31.78
CA ASP A 408 1.44 -32.24 32.26
C ASP A 408 2.77 -31.78 31.66
N TYR A 409 2.99 -30.48 31.70
CA TYR A 409 4.29 -29.87 31.49
C TYR A 409 4.64 -29.04 32.72
N ASN A 410 5.55 -29.57 33.56
CA ASN A 410 5.95 -28.97 34.82
C ASN A 410 4.77 -28.65 35.76
N GLY A 411 3.80 -29.57 35.85
CA GLY A 411 2.62 -29.40 36.70
C GLY A 411 1.45 -28.65 36.06
N VAL A 412 1.60 -28.12 34.84
CA VAL A 412 0.51 -27.47 34.09
C VAL A 412 -0.18 -28.47 33.17
N TYR A 413 -1.51 -28.57 33.26
CA TYR A 413 -2.34 -29.49 32.48
C TYR A 413 -3.25 -28.73 31.52
N LEU A 414 -3.35 -29.18 30.25
CA LEU A 414 -4.30 -28.62 29.26
C LEU A 414 -5.76 -28.82 29.67
N PHE A 415 -6.08 -29.99 30.23
CA PHE A 415 -7.43 -30.40 30.59
C PHE A 415 -7.59 -30.48 32.11
N ASP A 416 -8.80 -30.18 32.60
CA ASP A 416 -9.12 -30.38 34.02
C ASP A 416 -9.09 -31.87 34.38
N ASN A 417 -8.94 -32.17 35.67
CA ASN A 417 -8.89 -33.53 36.21
C ASN A 417 -7.91 -34.47 35.45
N LYS A 418 -6.76 -33.95 35.02
CA LYS A 418 -5.72 -34.69 34.30
C LYS A 418 -6.22 -35.34 32.99
N GLY A 419 -7.20 -34.72 32.33
CA GLY A 419 -7.70 -35.17 31.04
C GLY A 419 -8.62 -36.38 31.10
N LEU A 420 -9.44 -36.53 32.16
CA LEU A 420 -10.51 -37.52 32.17
C LEU A 420 -11.60 -37.23 31.12
N ALA A 421 -11.76 -35.96 30.73
CA ALA A 421 -12.70 -35.53 29.69
C ALA A 421 -12.01 -34.63 28.67
N THR A 422 -12.24 -34.88 27.37
CA THR A 422 -11.60 -34.16 26.26
C THR A 422 -12.23 -32.81 25.93
N ASN A 423 -13.37 -32.48 26.55
CA ASN A 423 -14.15 -31.27 26.33
C ASN A 423 -14.09 -30.30 27.53
N LEU A 424 -13.26 -30.60 28.54
CA LEU A 424 -13.13 -29.80 29.75
C LEU A 424 -11.69 -29.34 29.91
N PHE A 425 -11.41 -28.14 29.42
CA PHE A 425 -10.11 -27.49 29.55
C PHE A 425 -9.88 -27.03 30.99
N ASN A 426 -8.61 -26.93 31.38
CA ASN A 426 -8.24 -26.41 32.70
C ASN A 426 -8.63 -24.92 32.81
N PRO A 427 -9.62 -24.54 33.65
CA PRO A 427 -10.10 -23.17 33.70
C PRO A 427 -9.17 -22.24 34.49
N THR A 428 -8.13 -22.78 35.15
CA THR A 428 -7.07 -22.03 35.82
C THR A 428 -5.72 -22.15 35.09
N PHE A 429 -5.72 -22.57 33.82
CA PHE A 429 -4.51 -22.85 33.06
C PHE A 429 -3.47 -21.72 33.13
N PHE A 430 -3.87 -20.48 32.86
CA PHE A 430 -2.93 -19.37 32.82
C PHE A 430 -2.47 -18.92 34.20
N PHE A 431 -3.29 -19.11 35.24
CA PHE A 431 -2.83 -18.99 36.62
C PHE A 431 -1.77 -20.04 36.96
N ASP A 432 -1.95 -21.29 36.52
CA ASP A 432 -0.95 -22.34 36.71
C ASP A 432 0.35 -22.03 35.94
N VAL A 433 0.26 -21.42 34.75
CA VAL A 433 1.43 -20.96 33.96
C VAL A 433 2.16 -19.82 34.68
N VAL A 434 1.45 -18.80 35.16
CA VAL A 434 2.07 -17.68 35.91
C VAL A 434 2.66 -18.15 37.23
N SER A 435 2.02 -19.12 37.89
CA SER A 435 2.51 -19.79 39.10
C SER A 435 3.91 -20.40 38.92
N LEU A 436 4.31 -20.77 37.70
CA LEU A 436 5.66 -21.25 37.42
C LEU A 436 6.74 -20.21 37.71
N MET A 437 6.40 -18.92 37.62
CA MET A 437 7.29 -17.78 37.90
C MET A 437 7.11 -17.25 39.32
N THR A 438 5.88 -17.23 39.84
CA THR A 438 5.55 -16.61 41.13
C THR A 438 5.72 -17.54 42.32
N ALA A 439 5.73 -18.87 42.13
CA ALA A 439 5.88 -19.83 43.23
C ALA A 439 7.29 -19.85 43.86
N ASP A 440 8.34 -19.59 43.06
CA ASP A 440 9.70 -19.40 43.55
C ASP A 440 10.42 -18.27 42.78
N PRO A 441 10.17 -17.00 43.17
CA PRO A 441 10.70 -15.82 42.49
C PRO A 441 12.23 -15.70 42.54
N THR A 442 12.90 -16.48 43.38
CA THR A 442 14.37 -16.50 43.43
C THR A 442 14.99 -17.23 42.25
N LYS A 443 14.23 -18.16 41.65
CA LYS A 443 14.63 -18.99 40.50
C LYS A 443 14.28 -18.38 39.14
N THR A 444 13.54 -17.29 39.12
CA THR A 444 13.28 -16.54 37.88
C THR A 444 14.50 -15.72 37.50
N MET A 445 14.59 -15.34 36.23
CA MET A 445 15.63 -14.43 35.73
C MET A 445 15.79 -13.17 36.59
N SER A 446 16.97 -12.57 36.57
CA SER A 446 17.22 -11.30 37.26
C SER A 446 17.02 -10.09 36.33
N ARG A 447 16.88 -8.89 36.93
CA ARG A 447 16.92 -7.61 36.18
C ARG A 447 18.21 -7.45 35.37
N GLN A 448 19.33 -8.01 35.84
CA GLN A 448 20.61 -7.95 35.11
C GLN A 448 20.59 -8.83 33.85
N ASP A 449 19.92 -9.98 33.89
CA ASP A 449 19.74 -10.83 32.71
C ASP A 449 18.84 -10.14 31.67
N TYR A 450 17.80 -9.45 32.13
CA TYR A 450 16.92 -8.69 31.26
C TYR A 450 17.62 -7.52 30.55
N ASN A 451 18.63 -6.89 31.18
CA ASN A 451 19.41 -5.84 30.51
C ASN A 451 20.09 -6.32 29.21
N LYS A 452 20.45 -7.60 29.11
CA LYS A 452 20.99 -8.18 27.86
C LYS A 452 19.97 -8.14 26.72
N VAL A 453 18.69 -8.35 27.06
CA VAL A 453 17.56 -8.27 26.11
C VAL A 453 17.38 -6.83 25.63
N ILE A 454 17.47 -5.85 26.54
CA ILE A 454 17.39 -4.43 26.18
C ILE A 454 18.51 -4.09 25.19
N THR A 455 19.76 -4.46 25.51
CA THR A 455 20.90 -4.19 24.62
C THR A 455 20.74 -4.89 23.26
N ALA A 456 20.26 -6.13 23.23
CA ALA A 456 20.01 -6.85 21.98
C ALA A 456 18.86 -6.23 21.17
N SER A 457 17.79 -5.78 21.83
CA SER A 457 16.68 -5.03 21.23
C SER A 457 17.18 -3.75 20.58
N GLU A 458 17.97 -2.95 21.30
CA GLU A 458 18.52 -1.69 20.79
C GLU A 458 19.45 -1.92 19.60
N SER A 459 20.31 -2.95 19.68
CA SER A 459 21.20 -3.33 18.57
C SER A 459 20.43 -3.79 17.33
N SER A 460 19.38 -4.59 17.52
CA SER A 460 18.54 -5.08 16.42
C SER A 460 17.76 -3.95 15.75
N ILE A 461 17.16 -3.05 16.55
CA ILE A 461 16.50 -1.83 16.05
C ILE A 461 17.50 -0.93 15.31
N GLN A 462 18.74 -0.82 15.78
CA GLN A 462 19.78 -0.05 15.10
C GLN A 462 20.12 -0.63 13.72
N LYS A 463 20.26 -1.96 13.60
CA LYS A 463 20.48 -2.63 12.30
C LYS A 463 19.33 -2.38 11.33
N ILE A 464 18.09 -2.47 11.83
CA ILE A 464 16.89 -2.17 11.06
C ILE A 464 16.90 -0.71 10.57
N ASN A 465 17.20 0.25 11.45
CA ASN A 465 17.26 1.67 11.08
C ASN A 465 18.37 1.98 10.07
N GLN A 466 19.50 1.26 10.11
CA GLN A 466 20.56 1.38 9.09
C GLN A 466 20.08 0.92 7.72
N ALA A 467 19.31 -0.18 7.66
CA ALA A 467 18.70 -0.66 6.43
C ALA A 467 17.66 0.34 5.87
N ILE A 468 16.81 0.88 6.75
CA ILE A 468 15.85 1.95 6.39
C ILE A 468 16.59 3.14 5.76
N THR A 469 17.66 3.62 6.41
CA THR A 469 18.46 4.74 5.89
C THR A 469 19.06 4.41 4.51
N ALA A 470 19.52 3.18 4.29
CA ALA A 470 20.06 2.75 3.00
C ALA A 470 18.97 2.74 1.90
N TRP A 471 17.75 2.31 2.22
CA TRP A 471 16.63 2.36 1.28
C TRP A 471 16.14 3.78 1.01
N GLU A 472 16.11 4.66 2.01
CA GLU A 472 15.83 6.09 1.82
C GLU A 472 16.85 6.75 0.89
N LEU A 473 18.14 6.40 1.04
CA LEU A 473 19.20 6.86 0.12
C LEU A 473 18.99 6.31 -1.30
N ALA A 474 18.57 5.05 -1.45
CA ALA A 474 18.26 4.46 -2.76
C ALA A 474 17.05 5.15 -3.43
N ILE A 475 16.02 5.49 -2.66
CA ILE A 475 14.88 6.30 -3.13
C ILE A 475 15.37 7.68 -3.60
N ALA A 476 16.23 8.35 -2.83
CA ALA A 476 16.79 9.64 -3.19
C ALA A 476 17.69 9.56 -4.44
N GLU A 477 18.44 8.46 -4.62
CA GLU A 477 19.23 8.21 -5.81
C GLU A 477 18.34 8.00 -7.04
N CYS A 478 17.23 7.26 -6.91
CA CYS A 478 16.23 7.14 -7.96
C CYS A 478 15.66 8.51 -8.36
N GLY A 479 15.32 9.36 -7.37
CA GLY A 479 14.90 10.74 -7.62
C GLY A 479 15.97 11.57 -8.35
N THR A 480 17.24 11.41 -7.99
CA THR A 480 18.36 12.11 -8.65
C THR A 480 18.58 11.62 -10.08
N LYS A 481 18.47 10.31 -10.32
CA LYS A 481 18.57 9.72 -11.67
C LYS A 481 17.38 10.16 -12.54
N LYS A 482 16.18 10.27 -11.98
CA LYS A 482 15.01 10.87 -12.64
C LYS A 482 15.28 12.32 -13.06
N ALA A 483 15.88 13.12 -12.16
CA ALA A 483 16.25 14.50 -12.49
C ALA A 483 17.29 14.63 -13.63
N LYS A 484 18.11 13.59 -13.88
CA LYS A 484 19.06 13.54 -15.01
C LYS A 484 18.42 13.16 -16.35
N LEU A 485 17.18 12.70 -16.33
CA LEU A 485 16.39 12.43 -17.54
C LEU A 485 15.56 13.64 -17.96
N GLU A 486 15.52 14.68 -17.11
CA GLU A 486 14.85 15.93 -17.44
C GLU A 486 15.45 16.52 -18.72
N PRO A 487 14.62 16.92 -19.70
CA PRO A 487 15.09 17.48 -20.97
C PRO A 487 16.15 18.55 -20.78
N SER A 488 15.98 19.44 -19.80
CA SER A 488 16.91 20.53 -19.49
C SER A 488 18.36 20.13 -19.18
N SER A 489 18.58 18.87 -18.80
CA SER A 489 19.89 18.33 -18.44
C SER A 489 20.59 17.59 -19.58
N LEU A 490 19.92 17.42 -20.73
CA LEU A 490 20.39 16.62 -21.86
C LEU A 490 20.95 17.48 -23.00
N ASN A 491 21.92 16.93 -23.74
CA ASN A 491 22.69 17.67 -24.75
C ASN A 491 21.84 18.20 -25.91
N TYR A 492 20.68 17.60 -26.19
CA TYR A 492 19.78 18.04 -27.26
C TYR A 492 18.98 19.30 -26.92
N PHE A 493 18.88 19.67 -25.63
CA PHE A 493 17.90 20.65 -25.16
C PHE A 493 18.07 22.04 -25.76
N ASN A 494 19.30 22.57 -25.77
CA ASN A 494 19.57 23.90 -26.31
C ASN A 494 19.25 23.98 -27.80
N ALA A 495 19.62 22.94 -28.55
CA ALA A 495 19.33 22.83 -29.98
C ALA A 495 17.82 22.68 -30.23
N MET A 496 17.10 21.92 -29.40
CA MET A 496 15.64 21.83 -29.44
C MET A 496 14.99 23.20 -29.21
N VAL A 497 15.41 23.95 -28.18
CA VAL A 497 14.85 25.27 -27.88
C VAL A 497 15.06 26.23 -29.06
N GLU A 498 16.25 26.23 -29.66
CA GLU A 498 16.55 27.06 -30.82
C GLU A 498 15.79 26.62 -32.08
N ALA A 499 15.66 25.31 -32.31
CA ALA A 499 14.84 24.75 -33.39
C ALA A 499 13.36 25.10 -33.22
N LYS A 500 12.81 24.94 -32.01
CA LYS A 500 11.42 25.34 -31.67
C LYS A 500 11.22 26.83 -31.89
N LYS A 501 12.18 27.68 -31.51
CA LYS A 501 12.13 29.12 -31.78
C LYS A 501 12.11 29.42 -33.28
N THR A 502 13.01 28.80 -34.05
CA THR A 502 13.09 28.98 -35.50
C THR A 502 11.79 28.54 -36.18
N PHE A 503 11.23 27.40 -35.77
CA PHE A 503 9.95 26.90 -36.27
C PHE A 503 8.80 27.88 -35.98
N VAL A 504 8.71 28.40 -34.76
CA VAL A 504 7.69 29.39 -34.36
C VAL A 504 7.80 30.68 -35.18
N GLU A 505 9.02 31.17 -35.43
CA GLU A 505 9.25 32.42 -36.15
C GLU A 505 9.06 32.30 -37.67
N THR A 506 9.29 31.11 -38.26
CA THR A 506 9.32 30.92 -39.72
C THR A 506 8.11 30.20 -40.30
N SER A 507 7.36 29.45 -39.49
CA SER A 507 6.26 28.60 -39.95
C SER A 507 4.90 29.29 -39.89
N PRO A 508 3.93 28.88 -40.73
CA PRO A 508 2.56 29.36 -40.62
C PRO A 508 1.98 29.07 -39.24
N ILE A 509 1.25 30.05 -38.71
CA ILE A 509 0.70 30.02 -37.36
C ILE A 509 -0.17 28.78 -37.08
N GLN A 510 -0.87 28.24 -38.08
CA GLN A 510 -1.65 27.01 -37.95
C GLN A 510 -0.79 25.77 -37.67
N MET A 511 0.38 25.69 -38.28
CA MET A 511 1.30 24.57 -38.06
C MET A 511 2.03 24.70 -36.72
N VAL A 512 2.44 25.91 -36.36
CA VAL A 512 3.00 26.20 -35.03
C VAL A 512 2.02 25.79 -33.93
N TYR A 513 0.75 26.14 -34.13
CA TYR A 513 -0.32 25.79 -33.22
C TYR A 513 -0.62 24.29 -33.18
N SER A 514 -0.67 23.62 -34.34
CA SER A 514 -0.87 22.16 -34.40
C SER A 514 0.25 21.41 -33.70
N SER A 515 1.50 21.85 -33.88
CA SER A 515 2.66 21.32 -33.18
C SER A 515 2.56 21.55 -31.68
N LEU A 516 2.14 22.73 -31.22
CA LEU A 516 1.98 23.04 -29.79
C LEU A 516 0.94 22.12 -29.11
N MET A 517 -0.15 21.82 -29.81
CA MET A 517 -1.18 20.90 -29.32
C MET A 517 -0.66 19.47 -29.20
N LEU A 518 0.13 19.01 -30.18
CA LEU A 518 0.70 17.66 -30.21
C LEU A 518 1.92 17.48 -29.30
N ASP A 519 2.70 18.54 -29.07
CA ASP A 519 3.95 18.53 -28.28
C ASP A 519 3.68 18.73 -26.79
N LYS A 520 2.76 19.64 -26.44
CA LYS A 520 2.62 20.08 -25.05
C LYS A 520 1.27 19.74 -24.43
N TYR A 521 0.18 20.11 -25.09
CA TYR A 521 -1.13 20.07 -24.45
C TYR A 521 -1.71 18.65 -24.40
N LEU A 522 -1.78 17.94 -25.54
CA LEU A 522 -2.39 16.61 -25.56
C LEU A 522 -1.63 15.56 -24.73
N PRO A 523 -0.29 15.43 -24.83
CA PRO A 523 0.43 14.41 -24.06
C PRO A 523 0.39 14.68 -22.54
N ASN A 524 0.55 15.93 -22.12
CA ASN A 524 0.47 16.28 -20.70
C ASN A 524 -0.93 16.03 -20.12
N GLN A 525 -1.97 16.34 -20.88
CA GLN A 525 -3.36 16.04 -20.50
C GLN A 525 -3.58 14.54 -20.38
N GLN A 526 -3.08 13.74 -21.33
CA GLN A 526 -3.17 12.29 -21.28
C GLN A 526 -2.47 11.73 -20.04
N TYR A 527 -1.22 12.12 -19.80
CA TYR A 527 -0.43 11.65 -18.65
C TYR A 527 -1.11 11.98 -17.31
N ILE A 528 -1.61 13.21 -17.14
CA ILE A 528 -2.33 13.63 -15.93
C ILE A 528 -3.60 12.79 -15.74
N LEU A 529 -4.39 12.60 -16.80
CA LEU A 529 -5.63 11.84 -16.76
C LEU A 529 -5.40 10.35 -16.48
N GLU A 530 -4.37 9.74 -17.07
CA GLU A 530 -3.99 8.34 -16.83
C GLU A 530 -3.50 8.14 -15.39
N THR A 531 -2.67 9.05 -14.88
CA THR A 531 -2.17 9.00 -13.49
C THR A 531 -3.31 9.13 -12.49
N LEU A 532 -4.20 10.11 -12.67
CA LEU A 532 -5.38 10.29 -11.82
C LEU A 532 -6.33 9.09 -11.94
N GLY A 533 -6.54 8.58 -13.15
CA GLY A 533 -7.36 7.40 -13.43
C GLY A 533 -6.86 6.15 -12.71
N SER A 534 -5.54 5.91 -12.70
CA SER A 534 -4.92 4.81 -11.97
C SER A 534 -5.12 4.94 -10.45
N GLN A 535 -4.88 6.12 -9.88
CA GLN A 535 -5.03 6.38 -8.44
C GLN A 535 -6.49 6.29 -7.98
N MET A 536 -7.43 6.77 -8.78
CA MET A 536 -8.87 6.63 -8.52
C MET A 536 -9.31 5.17 -8.59
N THR A 537 -8.81 4.41 -9.56
CA THR A 537 -9.12 2.98 -9.71
C THR A 537 -8.63 2.19 -8.50
N PHE A 538 -7.38 2.42 -8.08
CA PHE A 538 -6.80 1.80 -6.90
C PHE A 538 -7.63 2.06 -5.64
N SER A 539 -7.89 3.33 -5.32
CA SER A 539 -8.61 3.71 -4.10
C SER A 539 -10.04 3.21 -4.06
N ASN A 540 -10.76 3.24 -5.19
CA ASN A 540 -12.10 2.65 -5.29
C ASN A 540 -12.09 1.15 -5.04
N LYS A 541 -11.12 0.42 -5.61
CA LYS A 541 -10.97 -1.02 -5.41
C LYS A 541 -10.62 -1.34 -3.97
N ALA A 542 -9.65 -0.65 -3.38
CA ALA A 542 -9.23 -0.82 -2.00
C ALA A 542 -10.39 -0.57 -1.03
N ALA A 543 -11.12 0.54 -1.19
CA ALA A 543 -12.30 0.85 -0.37
C ALA A 543 -13.40 -0.21 -0.51
N ARG A 544 -13.65 -0.72 -1.72
CA ARG A 544 -14.61 -1.80 -1.96
C ARG A 544 -14.20 -3.09 -1.26
N TYR A 545 -12.92 -3.47 -1.35
CA TYR A 545 -12.41 -4.67 -0.70
C TYR A 545 -12.49 -4.61 0.82
N LEU A 546 -12.22 -3.45 1.43
CA LEU A 546 -12.42 -3.28 2.87
C LEU A 546 -13.90 -3.31 3.26
N ASN A 547 -14.80 -2.72 2.46
CA ASN A 547 -16.25 -2.81 2.70
C ASN A 547 -16.77 -4.26 2.67
N ASP A 548 -16.26 -5.07 1.73
CA ASP A 548 -16.56 -6.50 1.64
C ASP A 548 -16.16 -7.27 2.92
N ILE A 549 -15.07 -6.85 3.57
CA ILE A 549 -14.61 -7.44 4.85
C ILE A 549 -15.46 -6.91 6.02
N ILE A 550 -15.71 -5.60 6.08
CA ILE A 550 -16.50 -4.94 7.13
C ILE A 550 -17.90 -5.54 7.23
N ALA A 551 -18.51 -5.94 6.11
CA ALA A 551 -19.82 -6.61 6.09
C ALA A 551 -19.88 -7.88 6.98
N HIS A 552 -18.74 -8.52 7.24
CA HIS A 552 -18.63 -9.67 8.13
C HIS A 552 -18.27 -9.32 9.58
N ALA A 553 -17.87 -8.08 9.87
CA ALA A 553 -17.41 -7.62 11.18
C ALA A 553 -18.36 -6.62 11.88
N VAL A 554 -19.47 -6.22 11.24
CA VAL A 554 -20.43 -5.22 11.81
C VAL A 554 -20.93 -5.62 13.20
N SER A 555 -21.08 -6.92 13.48
CA SER A 555 -21.57 -7.40 14.77
C SER A 555 -20.66 -6.96 15.93
N PHE A 556 -19.37 -6.72 15.70
CA PHE A 556 -18.35 -6.42 16.71
C PHE A 556 -18.54 -5.09 17.44
N GLN A 557 -19.38 -4.19 16.90
CA GLN A 557 -19.72 -2.92 17.58
C GLN A 557 -20.32 -3.14 18.98
N THR A 558 -21.00 -4.27 19.20
CA THR A 558 -21.67 -4.57 20.47
C THR A 558 -20.86 -5.45 21.42
N ALA A 559 -19.56 -5.68 21.17
CA ALA A 559 -18.69 -6.57 21.96
C ALA A 559 -18.83 -6.36 23.49
N ASN A 560 -18.72 -5.10 23.94
CA ASN A 560 -18.81 -4.69 25.35
C ASN A 560 -20.10 -5.14 26.06
N VAL A 561 -21.20 -5.26 25.32
CA VAL A 561 -22.49 -5.62 25.89
C VAL A 561 -22.57 -7.11 26.19
N TYR A 562 -21.85 -7.94 25.43
CA TYR A 562 -21.94 -9.39 25.50
C TYR A 562 -20.77 -10.05 26.22
N TYR A 563 -19.55 -9.52 26.11
CA TYR A 563 -18.35 -10.09 26.76
C TYR A 563 -18.09 -9.42 28.11
N SER A 564 -18.99 -9.64 29.06
CA SER A 564 -18.84 -9.19 30.46
C SER A 564 -19.52 -10.14 31.45
N LEU A 565 -19.60 -11.44 31.11
CA LEU A 565 -20.18 -12.48 31.95
C LEU A 565 -19.62 -12.42 33.35
N GLY A 566 -18.30 -12.25 33.46
CA GLY A 566 -17.63 -12.38 34.74
C GLY A 566 -18.13 -11.36 35.76
N MET A 567 -18.35 -10.13 35.28
CA MET A 567 -18.93 -9.06 36.09
C MET A 567 -20.42 -9.30 36.35
N TYR A 568 -21.19 -9.71 35.33
CA TYR A 568 -22.62 -9.94 35.49
C TYR A 568 -22.95 -11.08 36.45
N LEU A 569 -22.23 -12.21 36.38
CA LEU A 569 -22.40 -13.32 37.30
C LEU A 569 -22.09 -12.90 38.74
N ARG A 570 -21.02 -12.13 38.97
CA ARG A 570 -20.69 -11.58 40.31
C ARG A 570 -21.80 -10.69 40.85
N GLN A 571 -22.30 -9.77 40.04
CA GLN A 571 -23.37 -8.84 40.44
C GLN A 571 -24.71 -9.55 40.69
N MET A 572 -25.06 -10.51 39.84
CA MET A 572 -26.29 -11.29 39.98
C MET A 572 -26.25 -12.17 41.23
N ASN A 573 -25.07 -12.69 41.61
CA ASN A 573 -24.93 -13.55 42.80
C ASN A 573 -25.29 -12.84 44.12
N GLN A 574 -25.32 -11.50 44.13
CA GLN A 574 -25.64 -10.66 45.28
C GLN A 574 -27.13 -10.21 45.34
N GLN A 575 -28.00 -10.75 44.47
CA GLN A 575 -29.42 -10.35 44.37
C GLN A 575 -30.38 -11.38 44.98
N GLU A 576 -31.58 -10.95 45.41
CA GLU A 576 -32.61 -11.81 46.04
C GLU A 576 -33.24 -12.86 45.10
N PHE A 577 -33.56 -14.05 45.65
CA PHE A 577 -34.12 -15.23 44.98
C PHE A 577 -35.58 -15.07 44.52
N PRO A 578 -36.10 -15.88 43.54
CA PRO A 578 -35.53 -17.07 42.87
C PRO A 578 -35.22 -16.91 41.37
N GLU A 579 -35.51 -15.76 40.76
CA GLU A 579 -35.34 -15.52 39.30
C GLU A 579 -33.87 -15.37 38.88
N VAL A 580 -32.95 -15.20 39.83
CA VAL A 580 -31.52 -14.97 39.60
C VAL A 580 -30.87 -16.17 38.88
N ILE A 581 -31.20 -17.41 39.25
CA ILE A 581 -30.61 -18.61 38.63
C ILE A 581 -31.00 -18.73 37.15
N SER A 582 -32.27 -18.45 36.82
CA SER A 582 -32.73 -18.46 35.42
C SER A 582 -32.03 -17.37 34.61
N ARG A 583 -31.93 -16.15 35.15
CA ARG A 583 -31.26 -15.02 34.50
C ARG A 583 -29.76 -15.27 34.28
N ALA A 584 -29.09 -15.90 35.25
CA ALA A 584 -27.69 -16.26 35.12
C ALA A 584 -27.48 -17.31 34.01
N ASN A 585 -28.32 -18.35 33.97
CA ASN A 585 -28.29 -19.34 32.88
C ASN A 585 -28.59 -18.71 31.49
N ASP A 586 -29.56 -17.80 31.42
CA ASP A 586 -29.89 -17.09 30.18
C ASP A 586 -28.73 -16.20 29.71
N THR A 587 -28.00 -15.57 30.63
CA THR A 587 -26.84 -14.72 30.32
C THR A 587 -25.68 -15.56 29.78
N VAL A 588 -25.36 -16.68 30.44
CA VAL A 588 -24.36 -17.66 29.94
C VAL A 588 -24.74 -18.13 28.53
N LYS A 589 -26.01 -18.50 28.32
CA LYS A 589 -26.48 -18.98 27.01
C LYS A 589 -26.34 -17.90 25.92
N LYS A 590 -26.72 -16.66 26.21
CA LYS A 590 -26.58 -15.54 25.27
C LYS A 590 -25.13 -15.34 24.85
N GLU A 591 -24.19 -15.45 25.77
CA GLU A 591 -22.78 -15.30 25.47
C GLU A 591 -22.21 -16.48 24.67
N ILE A 592 -22.65 -17.72 24.95
CA ILE A 592 -22.33 -18.89 24.11
C ILE A 592 -22.82 -18.67 22.67
N ASP A 593 -24.08 -18.29 22.51
CA ASP A 593 -24.69 -18.08 21.19
C ASP A 593 -24.00 -16.93 20.44
N ARG A 594 -23.62 -15.87 21.16
CA ARG A 594 -22.89 -14.73 20.60
C ARG A 594 -21.47 -15.11 20.18
N SER A 595 -20.71 -15.76 21.06
CA SER A 595 -19.35 -16.22 20.76
C SER A 595 -19.30 -17.17 19.56
N ARG A 596 -20.29 -18.06 19.42
CA ARG A 596 -20.45 -18.90 18.22
C ARG A 596 -20.66 -18.09 16.95
N ALA A 597 -21.51 -17.07 17.00
CA ALA A 597 -21.76 -16.19 15.86
C ALA A 597 -20.50 -15.41 15.48
N ASP A 598 -19.80 -14.82 16.45
CA ASP A 598 -18.58 -14.04 16.18
C ASP A 598 -17.43 -14.91 15.65
N LEU A 599 -17.29 -16.15 16.14
CA LEU A 599 -16.38 -17.15 15.54
C LEU A 599 -16.74 -17.42 14.07
N PHE A 600 -18.03 -17.59 13.76
CA PHE A 600 -18.48 -17.78 12.37
C PHE A 600 -18.15 -16.57 11.50
N HIS A 601 -18.40 -15.36 12.00
CA HIS A 601 -18.11 -14.09 11.33
C HIS A 601 -16.61 -13.89 11.05
N CYS A 602 -15.75 -14.14 12.04
CA CYS A 602 -14.30 -14.10 11.87
C CYS A 602 -13.82 -15.07 10.78
N LYS A 603 -14.30 -16.31 10.80
CA LYS A 603 -13.95 -17.30 9.77
C LYS A 603 -14.37 -16.85 8.37
N LYS A 604 -15.56 -16.26 8.25
CA LYS A 604 -16.05 -15.72 6.97
C LYS A 604 -15.22 -14.55 6.47
N ALA A 605 -14.80 -13.65 7.37
CA ALA A 605 -13.87 -12.57 7.02
C ALA A 605 -12.52 -13.12 6.50
N ILE A 606 -11.94 -14.13 7.17
CA ILE A 606 -10.69 -14.78 6.73
C ILE A 606 -10.85 -15.45 5.36
N GLU A 607 -11.96 -16.17 5.14
CA GLU A 607 -12.29 -16.77 3.84
C GLU A 607 -12.38 -15.70 2.74
N LYS A 608 -13.10 -14.60 3.03
CA LYS A 608 -13.25 -13.47 2.11
C LYS A 608 -11.92 -12.79 1.79
N ILE A 609 -11.05 -12.58 2.78
CA ILE A 609 -9.71 -12.03 2.55
C ILE A 609 -8.91 -12.92 1.59
N LYS A 610 -8.95 -14.25 1.76
CA LYS A 610 -8.27 -15.20 0.86
C LYS A 610 -8.81 -15.14 -0.59
N GLU A 611 -10.11 -14.92 -0.76
CA GLU A 611 -10.71 -14.69 -2.09
C GLU A 611 -10.25 -13.35 -2.72
N LEU A 612 -10.23 -12.28 -1.93
CA LEU A 612 -9.82 -10.94 -2.37
C LEU A 612 -8.37 -10.93 -2.83
N VAL A 613 -7.49 -11.61 -2.11
CA VAL A 613 -6.08 -11.80 -2.47
C VAL A 613 -5.91 -12.39 -3.87
N THR A 614 -6.70 -13.41 -4.19
CA THR A 614 -6.65 -14.06 -5.51
C THR A 614 -7.08 -13.07 -6.59
N SER A 615 -8.09 -12.25 -6.29
CA SER A 615 -8.59 -11.20 -7.18
C SER A 615 -7.55 -10.10 -7.40
N VAL A 616 -6.85 -9.66 -6.35
CA VAL A 616 -5.80 -8.63 -6.41
C VAL A 616 -4.59 -9.09 -7.23
N ASN A 617 -4.20 -10.35 -7.09
CA ASN A 617 -3.11 -10.92 -7.87
C ASN A 617 -3.43 -11.06 -9.37
N ALA A 618 -4.69 -11.29 -9.71
CA ALA A 618 -5.15 -11.40 -11.10
C ALA A 618 -5.47 -10.04 -11.76
N ASP A 619 -5.48 -8.95 -10.99
CA ASP A 619 -5.91 -7.64 -11.46
C ASP A 619 -4.84 -6.96 -12.32
N THR A 620 -5.12 -6.78 -13.62
CA THR A 620 -4.23 -6.16 -14.59
C THR A 620 -4.27 -4.62 -14.59
N GLU A 621 -5.26 -4.01 -13.93
CA GLU A 621 -5.39 -2.55 -13.87
C GLU A 621 -4.62 -1.95 -12.70
N LEU A 622 -4.19 -2.77 -11.73
CA LEU A 622 -3.36 -2.36 -10.61
C LEU A 622 -1.88 -2.39 -11.00
N THR A 623 -1.15 -1.34 -10.63
CA THR A 623 0.31 -1.34 -10.72
C THR A 623 0.90 -2.36 -9.73
N SER A 624 2.12 -2.82 -9.98
CA SER A 624 2.82 -3.74 -9.07
C SER A 624 2.91 -3.18 -7.64
N SER A 625 3.11 -1.86 -7.52
CA SER A 625 3.15 -1.14 -6.25
C SER A 625 1.81 -1.15 -5.50
N GLN A 626 0.73 -0.76 -6.18
CA GLN A 626 -0.63 -0.75 -5.63
C GLN A 626 -1.08 -2.16 -5.21
N ARG A 627 -0.71 -3.17 -6.00
CA ARG A 627 -0.96 -4.58 -5.67
C ARG A 627 -0.25 -4.98 -4.38
N ALA A 628 1.03 -4.61 -4.24
CA ALA A 628 1.81 -4.95 -3.05
C ALA A 628 1.26 -4.31 -1.77
N GLU A 629 0.90 -3.02 -1.80
CA GLU A 629 0.30 -2.31 -0.66
C GLU A 629 -1.02 -2.97 -0.21
N LEU A 630 -1.87 -3.30 -1.18
CA LEU A 630 -3.16 -3.91 -0.90
C LEU A 630 -3.03 -5.32 -0.34
N LEU A 631 -2.09 -6.12 -0.86
CA LEU A 631 -1.80 -7.45 -0.33
C LEU A 631 -1.25 -7.39 1.10
N GLU A 632 -0.37 -6.42 1.41
CA GLU A 632 0.12 -6.19 2.78
C GLU A 632 -1.04 -5.85 3.73
N THR A 633 -1.91 -4.92 3.31
CA THR A 633 -3.08 -4.50 4.09
C THR A 633 -4.01 -5.69 4.37
N LEU A 634 -4.32 -6.49 3.35
CA LEU A 634 -5.14 -7.69 3.50
C LEU A 634 -4.48 -8.75 4.40
N ALA A 635 -3.17 -8.93 4.31
CA ALA A 635 -2.42 -9.86 5.16
C ALA A 635 -2.47 -9.43 6.64
N SER A 636 -2.32 -8.13 6.92
CA SER A 636 -2.42 -7.59 8.28
C SER A 636 -3.79 -7.87 8.89
N TYR A 637 -4.88 -7.60 8.16
CA TYR A 637 -6.22 -7.89 8.68
C TYR A 637 -6.49 -9.37 8.84
N ALA A 638 -6.01 -10.24 7.93
CA ALA A 638 -6.14 -11.68 8.11
C ALA A 638 -5.46 -12.16 9.41
N PHE A 639 -4.29 -11.60 9.72
CA PHE A 639 -3.59 -11.89 10.97
C PHE A 639 -4.38 -11.43 12.20
N GLU A 640 -4.95 -10.23 12.16
CA GLU A 640 -5.82 -9.71 13.23
C GLU A 640 -7.07 -10.59 13.44
N PHE A 641 -7.74 -11.02 12.37
CA PHE A 641 -8.89 -11.92 12.46
C PHE A 641 -8.53 -13.31 12.99
N GLU A 642 -7.38 -13.88 12.64
CA GLU A 642 -6.92 -15.16 13.19
C GLU A 642 -6.64 -15.03 14.70
N ASN A 643 -6.05 -13.92 15.16
CA ASN A 643 -5.86 -13.67 16.59
C ASN A 643 -7.19 -13.46 17.33
N LEU A 644 -8.12 -12.71 16.74
CA LEU A 644 -9.46 -12.56 17.28
C LEU A 644 -10.15 -13.92 17.39
N TYR A 645 -10.00 -14.77 16.38
CA TYR A 645 -10.54 -16.12 16.38
C TYR A 645 -9.93 -17.00 17.48
N HIS A 646 -8.63 -16.86 17.79
CA HIS A 646 -8.00 -17.49 18.96
C HIS A 646 -8.61 -16.99 20.27
N ASN A 647 -8.72 -15.67 20.45
CA ASN A 647 -9.26 -15.06 21.68
C ASN A 647 -10.71 -15.48 21.92
N LEU A 648 -11.55 -15.44 20.88
CA LEU A 648 -12.94 -15.90 20.92
C LEU A 648 -13.04 -17.40 21.25
N SER A 649 -12.13 -18.22 20.72
CA SER A 649 -12.11 -19.66 21.02
C SER A 649 -11.83 -19.92 22.50
N ASN A 650 -10.99 -19.11 23.15
CA ASN A 650 -10.69 -19.22 24.59
C ASN A 650 -11.92 -18.87 25.45
N VAL A 651 -12.62 -17.77 25.12
CA VAL A 651 -13.88 -17.40 25.79
C VAL A 651 -14.92 -18.51 25.59
N TYR A 652 -15.14 -18.94 24.36
CA TYR A 652 -16.11 -19.97 24.00
C TYR A 652 -15.93 -21.25 24.81
N VAL A 653 -14.69 -21.75 24.88
CA VAL A 653 -14.37 -22.99 25.60
C VAL A 653 -14.71 -22.88 27.08
N MET A 654 -14.38 -21.76 27.73
CA MET A 654 -14.68 -21.56 29.15
C MET A 654 -16.18 -21.43 29.39
N VAL A 655 -16.86 -20.51 28.67
CA VAL A 655 -18.28 -20.22 28.87
C VAL A 655 -19.16 -21.42 28.56
N SER A 656 -18.82 -22.23 27.54
CA SER A 656 -19.58 -23.43 27.14
C SER A 656 -19.60 -24.56 28.21
N LYS A 657 -18.81 -24.44 29.28
CA LYS A 657 -18.72 -25.41 30.37
C LYS A 657 -19.09 -24.84 31.73
N VAL A 658 -19.57 -23.60 31.80
CA VAL A 658 -20.09 -23.00 33.03
C VAL A 658 -21.36 -23.75 33.45
N GLN A 659 -21.37 -24.21 34.70
CA GLN A 659 -22.51 -24.84 35.34
C GLN A 659 -22.98 -23.97 36.51
N ILE A 660 -24.27 -23.61 36.53
CA ILE A 660 -24.87 -22.82 37.59
C ILE A 660 -25.80 -23.70 38.42
N SER A 661 -25.59 -23.75 39.73
CA SER A 661 -26.42 -24.48 40.68
C SER A 661 -26.83 -23.60 41.86
N GLY A 662 -28.09 -23.70 42.29
CA GLY A 662 -28.58 -22.97 43.44
C GLY A 662 -27.90 -23.39 44.75
N VAL A 663 -27.69 -22.43 45.64
CA VAL A 663 -27.17 -22.70 46.99
C VAL A 663 -28.30 -23.23 47.88
N SER A 664 -28.01 -24.21 48.74
CA SER A 664 -29.01 -24.85 49.60
C SER A 664 -29.49 -23.98 50.77
N MET A 665 -28.69 -23.01 51.22
CA MET A 665 -28.98 -22.07 52.33
C MET A 665 -28.50 -20.67 51.97
N PRO A 666 -29.19 -19.97 51.05
CA PRO A 666 -28.71 -18.68 50.54
C PRO A 666 -28.64 -17.56 51.58
N ASP A 667 -29.54 -17.57 52.57
CA ASP A 667 -29.58 -16.56 53.64
C ASP A 667 -28.39 -16.65 54.61
N GLU A 668 -27.60 -17.73 54.56
CA GLU A 668 -26.42 -17.92 55.44
C GLU A 668 -25.09 -17.52 54.79
N VAL A 669 -25.04 -17.43 53.46
CA VAL A 669 -23.80 -17.18 52.69
C VAL A 669 -23.86 -15.94 51.79
N ASP A 670 -24.99 -15.21 51.78
CA ASP A 670 -25.19 -14.02 50.95
C ASP A 670 -24.92 -14.27 49.45
N GLU A 671 -25.15 -15.51 48.98
CA GLU A 671 -24.91 -15.95 47.60
C GLU A 671 -26.14 -16.65 47.01
N ALA A 672 -26.51 -16.23 45.80
CA ALA A 672 -27.66 -16.75 45.09
C ALA A 672 -27.44 -18.08 44.35
N PHE A 673 -26.22 -18.31 43.89
CA PHE A 673 -25.85 -19.53 43.17
C PHE A 673 -24.35 -19.79 43.27
N THR A 674 -23.98 -21.04 43.06
CA THR A 674 -22.59 -21.42 42.77
C THR A 674 -22.44 -21.59 41.26
N ALA A 675 -21.35 -21.06 40.72
CA ALA A 675 -20.95 -21.29 39.33
C ALA A 675 -19.63 -22.08 39.30
N LYS A 676 -19.60 -23.17 38.53
CA LYS A 676 -18.44 -24.08 38.45
C LYS A 676 -18.07 -24.38 37.02
N ILE A 677 -16.77 -24.60 36.80
CA ILE A 677 -16.25 -25.22 35.58
C ILE A 677 -15.46 -26.44 36.01
N GLY A 678 -15.98 -27.64 35.69
CA GLY A 678 -15.33 -28.88 36.13
C GLY A 678 -15.28 -28.99 37.65
N SER A 679 -14.08 -29.17 38.18
CA SER A 679 -13.80 -29.25 39.62
C SER A 679 -13.53 -27.90 40.30
N LYS A 680 -13.61 -26.79 39.57
CA LYS A 680 -13.13 -25.47 40.00
C LYS A 680 -14.29 -24.53 40.32
N GLU A 681 -14.22 -23.90 41.49
CA GLU A 681 -15.23 -22.96 42.01
C GLU A 681 -15.10 -21.56 41.38
N PHE A 682 -16.19 -20.80 41.37
CA PHE A 682 -16.34 -19.50 40.71
C PHE A 682 -15.13 -18.56 40.88
N ASP A 683 -14.70 -18.30 42.11
CA ASP A 683 -13.63 -17.34 42.41
C ASP A 683 -12.26 -17.71 41.84
N THR A 684 -12.06 -18.98 41.47
CA THR A 684 -10.77 -19.47 40.98
C THR A 684 -10.54 -19.21 39.50
N TRP A 685 -11.60 -19.16 38.69
CA TRP A 685 -11.49 -19.06 37.22
C TRP A 685 -12.06 -17.77 36.65
N ILE A 686 -12.92 -17.07 37.40
CA ILE A 686 -13.65 -15.90 36.91
C ILE A 686 -12.75 -14.78 36.39
N GLN A 687 -11.60 -14.59 37.03
CA GLN A 687 -10.65 -13.56 36.60
C GLN A 687 -9.93 -13.92 35.30
N GLN A 688 -9.67 -15.20 35.04
CA GLN A 688 -9.14 -15.63 33.74
C GLN A 688 -10.17 -15.39 32.63
N LEU A 689 -11.46 -15.65 32.91
CA LEU A 689 -12.53 -15.34 31.97
C LEU A 689 -12.58 -13.84 31.66
N THR A 690 -12.57 -12.97 32.69
CA THR A 690 -12.57 -11.51 32.48
C THR A 690 -11.36 -11.03 31.68
N THR A 691 -10.20 -11.66 31.84
CA THR A 691 -9.02 -11.37 31.00
C THR A 691 -9.25 -11.77 29.53
N PHE A 692 -9.88 -12.91 29.26
CA PHE A 692 -10.22 -13.30 27.89
C PHE A 692 -11.31 -12.43 27.28
N GLU A 693 -12.35 -12.08 28.04
CA GLU A 693 -13.41 -11.15 27.63
C GLU A 693 -12.82 -9.78 27.23
N SER A 694 -11.95 -9.21 28.07
CA SER A 694 -11.24 -7.97 27.77
C SER A 694 -10.33 -8.11 26.54
N ALA A 695 -9.66 -9.26 26.37
CA ALA A 695 -8.85 -9.51 25.17
C ALA A 695 -9.69 -9.56 23.89
N VAL A 696 -10.88 -10.16 23.92
CA VAL A 696 -11.82 -10.19 22.79
C VAL A 696 -12.35 -8.79 22.50
N ILE A 697 -12.66 -7.98 23.50
CA ILE A 697 -13.17 -6.62 23.28
C ILE A 697 -12.07 -5.70 22.72
N GLU A 698 -10.98 -5.55 23.48
CA GLU A 698 -10.05 -4.44 23.32
C GLU A 698 -8.77 -4.84 22.60
N GLY A 699 -8.44 -6.13 22.51
CA GLY A 699 -7.13 -6.58 22.05
C GLY A 699 -6.09 -6.52 23.19
N GLY A 700 -6.45 -6.98 24.38
CA GLY A 700 -5.56 -7.00 25.55
C GLY A 700 -5.34 -5.62 26.18
N ARG A 701 -4.33 -5.49 27.05
CA ARG A 701 -4.10 -4.26 27.83
C ARG A 701 -3.87 -3.05 26.91
N ASN A 702 -4.78 -2.08 26.94
CA ASN A 702 -4.76 -0.88 26.09
C ASN A 702 -4.76 -1.16 24.57
N GLY A 703 -5.25 -2.32 24.12
CA GLY A 703 -5.26 -2.69 22.70
C GLY A 703 -3.90 -2.99 22.08
N VAL A 704 -2.91 -3.33 22.92
CA VAL A 704 -1.54 -3.65 22.48
C VAL A 704 -1.45 -5.04 21.82
N MET A 705 -2.39 -5.95 22.08
CA MET A 705 -2.46 -7.25 21.40
C MET A 705 -3.38 -7.16 20.17
N PRO A 706 -2.93 -7.57 18.98
CA PRO A 706 -3.79 -7.63 17.80
C PRO A 706 -4.95 -8.63 18.00
N GLY A 707 -6.14 -8.27 17.51
CA GLY A 707 -7.30 -9.17 17.48
C GLY A 707 -8.39 -8.90 18.52
N GLY A 708 -8.62 -7.64 18.88
CA GLY A 708 -9.85 -7.22 19.57
C GLY A 708 -10.98 -6.87 18.58
N GLU A 709 -12.22 -7.24 18.88
CA GLU A 709 -13.40 -6.98 18.06
C GLU A 709 -13.56 -5.50 17.69
N GLN A 710 -13.43 -4.61 18.68
CA GLN A 710 -13.55 -3.17 18.45
C GLN A 710 -12.35 -2.59 17.70
N GLN A 711 -11.15 -3.05 18.05
CA GLN A 711 -9.91 -2.60 17.44
C GLN A 711 -9.89 -2.93 15.93
N VAL A 712 -10.20 -4.17 15.56
CA VAL A 712 -10.21 -4.64 14.17
C VAL A 712 -11.24 -3.87 13.36
N LEU A 713 -12.45 -3.69 13.90
CA LEU A 713 -13.50 -2.96 13.19
C LEU A 713 -13.14 -1.48 13.00
N GLN A 714 -12.66 -0.79 14.04
CA GLN A 714 -12.26 0.62 13.95
C GLN A 714 -11.09 0.82 12.98
N SER A 715 -10.10 -0.09 13.01
CA SER A 715 -8.97 -0.07 12.08
C SER A 715 -9.44 -0.24 10.63
N LEU A 716 -10.33 -1.19 10.36
CA LEU A 716 -10.93 -1.40 9.04
C LEU A 716 -11.71 -0.18 8.55
N GLU A 717 -12.58 0.38 9.41
CA GLU A 717 -13.39 1.56 9.09
C GLU A 717 -12.50 2.78 8.81
N SER A 718 -11.47 3.01 9.63
CA SER A 718 -10.51 4.10 9.43
C SER A 718 -9.78 3.97 8.10
N LYS A 719 -9.23 2.78 7.80
CA LYS A 719 -8.49 2.56 6.55
C LYS A 719 -9.40 2.64 5.32
N GLN A 720 -10.66 2.21 5.43
CA GLN A 720 -11.68 2.37 4.40
C GLN A 720 -12.01 3.85 4.16
N GLN A 721 -12.11 4.64 5.24
CA GLN A 721 -12.33 6.08 5.17
C GLN A 721 -11.13 6.79 4.53
N ASP A 722 -9.90 6.37 4.81
CA ASP A 722 -8.69 6.92 4.19
C ASP A 722 -8.70 6.73 2.67
N TYR A 723 -8.99 5.52 2.18
CA TYR A 723 -9.10 5.26 0.73
C TYR A 723 -10.26 6.04 0.09
N THR A 724 -11.38 6.17 0.79
CA THR A 724 -12.53 6.95 0.30
C THR A 724 -12.19 8.44 0.20
N SER A 725 -11.55 8.99 1.23
CA SER A 725 -11.13 10.39 1.28
C SER A 725 -10.06 10.69 0.23
N PHE A 726 -9.11 9.76 0.04
CA PHE A 726 -8.14 9.82 -1.04
C PHE A 726 -8.84 9.86 -2.40
N ASN A 727 -9.84 8.99 -2.64
CA ASN A 727 -10.60 9.00 -3.89
C ASN A 727 -11.31 10.34 -4.14
N GLN A 728 -11.96 10.91 -3.12
CA GLN A 728 -12.61 12.23 -3.22
C GLN A 728 -11.62 13.34 -3.58
N ASN A 729 -10.42 13.31 -2.99
CA ASN A 729 -9.36 14.26 -3.31
C ASN A 729 -8.89 14.09 -4.77
N GLN A 730 -8.75 12.87 -5.27
CA GLN A 730 -8.39 12.62 -6.67
C GLN A 730 -9.50 13.05 -7.64
N GLN A 731 -10.78 12.88 -7.28
CA GLN A 731 -11.90 13.40 -8.05
C GLN A 731 -11.89 14.94 -8.13
N LEU A 732 -11.59 15.60 -7.02
CA LEU A 732 -11.45 17.07 -6.99
C LEU A 732 -10.28 17.51 -7.88
N ALA A 733 -9.15 16.83 -7.80
CA ALA A 733 -8.00 17.08 -8.68
C ALA A 733 -8.39 16.90 -10.15
N LEU A 734 -9.11 15.83 -10.51
CA LEU A 734 -9.61 15.61 -11.87
C LEU A 734 -10.57 16.73 -12.33
N GLN A 735 -11.43 17.24 -11.46
CA GLN A 735 -12.31 18.37 -11.80
C GLN A 735 -11.53 19.65 -12.05
N MET A 736 -10.52 19.94 -11.21
CA MET A 736 -9.65 21.09 -11.37
C MET A 736 -8.84 21.00 -12.67
N GLU A 737 -8.27 19.83 -12.95
CA GLU A 737 -7.54 19.56 -14.19
C GLU A 737 -8.47 19.62 -15.40
N SER A 738 -9.68 19.05 -15.34
CA SER A 738 -10.65 19.17 -16.42
C SER A 738 -11.05 20.63 -16.69
N ALA A 739 -11.18 21.46 -15.65
CA ALA A 739 -11.46 22.89 -15.81
C ALA A 739 -10.26 23.63 -16.43
N ALA A 740 -9.04 23.28 -16.03
CA ALA A 740 -7.82 23.81 -16.64
C ALA A 740 -7.73 23.42 -18.12
N ILE A 741 -7.97 22.15 -18.45
CA ILE A 741 -8.05 21.63 -19.82
C ILE A 741 -9.10 22.40 -20.63
N GLN A 742 -10.30 22.60 -20.09
CA GLN A 742 -11.33 23.39 -20.78
C GLN A 742 -10.91 24.85 -21.02
N GLN A 743 -10.22 25.46 -20.05
CA GLN A 743 -9.69 26.81 -20.20
C GLN A 743 -8.62 26.86 -21.30
N GLU A 744 -7.72 25.88 -21.34
CA GLU A 744 -6.73 25.70 -22.40
C GLU A 744 -7.41 25.54 -23.76
N TRP A 745 -8.38 24.64 -23.89
CA TRP A 745 -9.13 24.41 -25.13
C TRP A 745 -9.97 25.62 -25.56
N THR A 746 -10.44 26.44 -24.62
CA THR A 746 -11.15 27.69 -24.93
C THR A 746 -10.17 28.74 -25.48
N MET A 747 -8.98 28.88 -24.88
CA MET A 747 -7.92 29.74 -25.42
C MET A 747 -7.48 29.29 -26.80
N VAL A 748 -7.33 27.98 -26.99
CA VAL A 748 -7.07 27.30 -28.24
C VAL A 748 -8.16 27.66 -29.27
N ALA A 749 -9.43 27.42 -28.99
CA ALA A 749 -10.53 27.76 -29.88
C ALA A 749 -10.61 29.26 -30.23
N ALA A 750 -10.37 30.14 -29.26
CA ALA A 750 -10.32 31.59 -29.48
C ALA A 750 -9.17 31.98 -30.41
N ALA A 751 -8.00 31.36 -30.27
CA ALA A 751 -6.86 31.56 -31.16
C ALA A 751 -7.16 31.08 -32.59
N LEU A 752 -7.83 29.93 -32.75
CA LEU A 752 -8.30 29.42 -34.05
C LEU A 752 -9.34 30.34 -34.69
N ALA A 753 -10.29 30.84 -33.92
CA ALA A 753 -11.30 31.79 -34.41
C ALA A 753 -10.67 33.12 -34.85
N LEU A 754 -9.68 33.62 -34.09
CA LEU A 754 -8.91 34.82 -34.45
C LEU A 754 -8.10 34.59 -35.72
N MET A 755 -7.42 33.44 -35.86
CA MET A 755 -6.74 33.05 -37.09
C MET A 755 -7.72 33.02 -38.27
N ASN A 756 -8.88 32.40 -38.12
CA ASN A 756 -9.87 32.32 -39.17
C ASN A 756 -10.41 33.73 -39.56
N GLN A 757 -10.62 34.62 -38.60
CA GLN A 757 -10.97 36.02 -38.88
C GLN A 757 -9.87 36.78 -39.63
N ILE A 758 -8.60 36.56 -39.25
CA ILE A 758 -7.44 37.15 -39.94
C ILE A 758 -7.38 36.65 -41.39
N PHE A 759 -7.53 35.34 -41.60
CA PHE A 759 -7.56 34.74 -42.94
C PHE A 759 -8.74 35.24 -43.76
N ALA A 760 -9.95 35.28 -43.21
CA ALA A 760 -11.13 35.79 -43.88
C ALA A 760 -10.99 37.28 -44.29
N LYS A 761 -10.37 38.11 -43.43
CA LYS A 761 -10.06 39.52 -43.74
C LYS A 761 -8.98 39.67 -44.80
N LEU A 762 -7.95 38.83 -44.78
CA LEU A 762 -6.90 38.82 -45.81
C LEU A 762 -7.46 38.39 -47.16
N ILE A 763 -8.23 37.29 -47.22
CA ILE A 763 -8.87 36.81 -48.45
C ILE A 763 -9.83 37.87 -49.02
N ARG A 764 -10.58 38.58 -48.16
CA ARG A 764 -11.43 39.72 -48.58
C ARG A 764 -10.67 40.94 -49.08
N ARG A 765 -9.38 41.10 -48.75
CA ARG A 765 -8.52 42.19 -49.26
C ARG A 765 -7.81 41.83 -50.57
N PHE A 766 -7.79 40.55 -50.94
CA PHE A 766 -7.17 40.05 -52.17
C PHE A 766 -8.19 39.67 -53.27
N LYS A 767 -9.49 39.76 -52.98
CA LYS A 767 -10.53 40.00 -53.99
C LYS A 767 -10.77 41.49 -54.10
#